data_AF-A0A7J6APA8-F1
#
_entry.id   AF-A0A7J6APA8-F1
#
_cell.length_a   1.000
_cell.length_b   1.000
_cell.length_c   1.000
_cell.angle_alpha   90.00
_cell.angle_beta   90.00
_cell.angle_gamma   90.00
#
_symmetry.space_group_name_H-M   'P 1'
#
loop_
_entity.id
_entity.type
_entity.pdbx_description
1 polymer ?
#
loop_
_entity_poly.entity_id
_entity_poly.type
_entity_poly.pdbx_seq_one_letter_code
_entity_poly.pdbx_strand_id
1 'polypeptide(L)'
;MRGLKMVNLKQAILQAWKERWSDYRWAVNIKKNCPKGTTWDYPNLAEALLEQAMIGPSPNPLILSYLKYAISSQMVSYSSVLTAVSKFDDFSRELCVKSLLEIMDMFSNRLSCHGKAEECIALCRALLGAVVWLLQGCAWYCEKLKEPGGMPAGDTSLRACQVRLENLLQRAKNRALMHIARLEEQASWSNMEQALIKLAENLGSVTNQTLKSKLEECVLLAKSVPQMLSVQCEPPVQTTFPSVHAFIMLEGTMNLTGEMQPLVEQLMMIKRIQRVPAPLFVLEIWKACFTGLIESPEGTEELKWTAFTFLKIPQVLLRLKKYPQGEKDFTEEVNMAFEYLLKLTPLLDKADQRCNCDCLSLLLQECHKLCLLSESNLAALTAKRADDREYAPKLKTAENANIQPNPGLILRAEPTVTNILKVFTFTEFDHSKSPEGLLGVLGHMLSGKSLDLLLAAAAATGKLKSFARKFIKLNEFPKHISGEGSKSASVRALLFDISFLMLCHVVQTYGSEVILSEPSQSGDTPFFETWLQMCMPEEGKILNPDHPCFRPEPGKVESLVALLNTSSEMKLVQMKWHEICLSTPAAILEVLNAWENGVLSVEAVQKITDNIKGKVCSMAICAVAWLVAHVRMLGLDEREKPQTMIRQLMTPLYGENTLQFYNERCVSL
;
A
#
# COMPACT_ATOMS: atom_id res chain seq x y z
N MET A 1 -39.76 -26.67 11.03
CA MET A 1 -40.26 -25.34 11.44
C MET A 1 -40.28 -25.25 12.96
N ARG A 2 -39.21 -24.78 13.60
CA ARG A 2 -39.23 -24.40 15.03
C ARG A 2 -39.66 -22.94 15.08
N GLY A 3 -40.79 -22.66 15.74
CA GLY A 3 -41.36 -21.32 15.83
C GLY A 3 -40.36 -20.32 16.40
N LEU A 4 -40.09 -19.24 15.66
CA LEU A 4 -39.40 -18.07 16.19
C LEU A 4 -40.25 -17.49 17.32
N LYS A 5 -39.81 -17.64 18.57
CA LYS A 5 -40.24 -16.71 19.62
C LYS A 5 -39.68 -15.35 19.23
N MET A 6 -40.52 -14.43 18.77
CA MET A 6 -40.16 -13.01 18.78
C MET A 6 -39.87 -12.65 20.23
N VAL A 7 -38.60 -12.50 20.58
CA VAL A 7 -38.21 -11.98 21.88
C VAL A 7 -38.74 -10.54 21.95
N ASN A 8 -39.57 -10.25 22.95
CA ASN A 8 -40.04 -8.90 23.20
C ASN A 8 -38.81 -8.03 23.53
N LEU A 9 -38.43 -7.15 22.61
CA LEU A 9 -37.23 -6.34 22.70
C LEU A 9 -37.19 -5.49 23.98
N LYS A 10 -38.36 -4.97 24.40
CA LYS A 10 -38.49 -4.22 25.66
C LYS A 10 -38.16 -5.09 26.87
N GLN A 11 -38.62 -6.35 26.87
CA GLN A 11 -38.33 -7.30 27.95
C GLN A 11 -36.84 -7.67 27.99
N ALA A 12 -36.19 -7.83 26.84
CA ALA A 12 -34.75 -8.09 26.76
C ALA A 12 -33.91 -6.91 27.27
N ILE A 13 -34.29 -5.68 26.92
CA ILE A 13 -33.65 -4.46 27.42
C ILE A 13 -33.83 -4.35 28.94
N LEU A 14 -35.05 -4.58 29.45
CA LEU A 14 -35.33 -4.54 30.88
C LEU A 14 -34.59 -5.64 31.65
N GLN A 15 -34.43 -6.83 31.07
CA GLN A 15 -33.62 -7.89 31.68
C GLN A 15 -32.15 -7.48 31.75
N ALA A 16 -31.58 -6.97 30.67
CA ALA A 16 -30.20 -6.50 30.64
C ALA A 16 -29.96 -5.37 31.65
N TRP A 17 -30.93 -4.46 31.79
CA TRP A 17 -30.91 -3.40 32.78
C TRP A 17 -30.99 -3.94 34.22
N LYS A 18 -31.91 -4.87 34.51
CA LYS A 18 -32.04 -5.51 35.84
C LYS A 18 -30.77 -6.26 36.24
N GLU A 19 -30.17 -6.98 35.30
CA GLU A 19 -28.94 -7.76 35.51
C GLU A 19 -27.65 -6.93 35.35
N ARG A 20 -27.77 -5.62 35.08
CA ARG A 20 -26.66 -4.67 34.88
C ARG A 20 -25.58 -5.17 33.91
N TRP A 21 -26.00 -5.66 32.74
CA TRP A 21 -25.05 -6.15 31.74
C TRP A 21 -24.12 -5.05 31.24
N SER A 22 -22.87 -5.40 30.93
CA SER A 22 -21.94 -4.52 30.20
C SER A 22 -22.40 -4.33 28.76
N ASP A 23 -22.00 -3.23 28.11
CA ASP A 23 -22.36 -2.91 26.72
C ASP A 23 -22.04 -4.07 25.76
N TYR A 24 -20.87 -4.68 25.92
CA TYR A 24 -20.45 -5.84 25.12
C TYR A 24 -21.35 -7.07 25.36
N ARG A 25 -21.64 -7.40 26.63
CA ARG A 25 -22.49 -8.55 26.98
C ARG A 25 -23.91 -8.34 26.48
N TRP A 26 -24.43 -7.12 26.56
CA TRP A 26 -25.72 -6.75 26.01
C TRP A 26 -25.75 -6.93 24.49
N ALA A 27 -24.79 -6.36 23.76
CA ALA A 27 -24.74 -6.45 22.31
C ALA A 27 -24.66 -7.89 21.79
N VAL A 28 -23.87 -8.76 22.44
CA VAL A 28 -23.78 -10.19 22.08
C VAL A 28 -25.12 -10.90 22.28
N ASN A 29 -25.84 -10.62 23.37
CA ASN A 29 -27.13 -11.26 23.64
C ASN A 29 -28.24 -10.74 22.70
N ILE A 30 -28.25 -9.45 22.38
CA ILE A 30 -29.18 -8.89 21.38
C ILE A 30 -28.92 -9.51 20.00
N LYS A 31 -27.67 -9.62 19.56
CA LYS A 31 -27.32 -10.27 18.28
C LYS A 31 -27.69 -11.75 18.21
N LYS A 32 -27.68 -12.47 19.34
CA LYS A 32 -28.08 -13.89 19.41
C LYS A 32 -29.59 -14.07 19.37
N ASN A 33 -30.33 -13.16 20.01
CA ASN A 33 -31.76 -13.31 20.27
C ASN A 33 -32.65 -12.59 19.24
N CYS A 34 -32.11 -11.62 18.50
CA CYS A 34 -32.78 -10.93 17.42
C CYS A 34 -32.12 -11.34 16.09
N PRO A 35 -32.81 -12.05 15.18
CA PRO A 35 -32.27 -12.29 13.85
C PRO A 35 -32.14 -10.97 13.09
N LYS A 36 -31.06 -10.81 12.30
CA LYS A 36 -30.94 -9.70 11.37
C LYS A 36 -32.14 -9.73 10.40
N GLY A 37 -32.78 -8.58 10.21
CA GLY A 37 -33.83 -8.43 9.21
C GLY A 37 -33.28 -8.45 7.78
N THR A 38 -34.14 -8.13 6.82
CA THR A 38 -33.78 -7.87 5.41
C THR A 38 -32.94 -6.60 5.22
N THR A 39 -32.84 -5.76 6.25
CA THR A 39 -32.00 -4.56 6.34
C THR A 39 -30.83 -4.81 7.29
N TRP A 40 -29.75 -4.02 7.17
CA TRP A 40 -28.59 -4.11 8.06
C TRP A 40 -28.88 -3.64 9.50
N ASP A 41 -30.03 -2.97 9.71
CA ASP A 41 -30.51 -2.41 10.98
C ASP A 41 -31.34 -3.42 11.78
N TYR A 42 -31.29 -3.37 13.11
CA TYR A 42 -32.25 -4.08 13.96
C TYR A 42 -33.52 -3.23 14.08
N PRO A 43 -34.65 -3.64 13.47
CA PRO A 43 -35.85 -2.82 13.41
C PRO A 43 -36.35 -2.47 14.82
N ASN A 44 -36.72 -1.20 15.01
CA ASN A 44 -37.25 -0.64 16.26
C ASN A 44 -36.28 -0.69 17.47
N LEU A 45 -35.00 -1.02 17.28
CA LEU A 45 -34.04 -1.08 18.39
C LEU A 45 -33.73 0.30 18.98
N ALA A 46 -33.46 1.29 18.12
CA ALA A 46 -33.21 2.66 18.57
C ALA A 46 -34.40 3.25 19.33
N GLU A 47 -35.61 3.03 18.81
CA GLU A 47 -36.86 3.47 19.44
C GLU A 47 -37.09 2.80 20.80
N ALA A 48 -36.97 1.48 20.89
CA ALA A 48 -37.16 0.77 22.15
C ALA A 48 -36.12 1.17 23.20
N LEU A 49 -34.86 1.39 22.82
CA LEU A 49 -33.81 1.85 23.74
C LEU A 49 -34.10 3.27 24.23
N LEU A 50 -34.50 4.19 23.35
CA LEU A 50 -34.83 5.56 23.74
C LEU A 50 -36.09 5.62 24.61
N GLU A 51 -37.16 4.93 24.25
CA GLU A 51 -38.37 4.87 25.08
C GLU A 51 -38.07 4.38 26.50
N GLN A 52 -37.28 3.32 26.65
CA GLN A 52 -36.92 2.79 27.97
C GLN A 52 -35.92 3.69 28.71
N ALA A 53 -35.03 4.38 28.00
CA ALA A 53 -34.12 5.35 28.60
C ALA A 53 -34.87 6.58 29.14
N MET A 54 -35.99 6.96 28.52
CA MET A 54 -36.73 8.20 28.78
C MET A 54 -38.00 8.01 29.64
N ILE A 55 -38.12 6.95 30.44
CA ILE A 55 -39.29 6.79 31.34
C ILE A 55 -39.22 7.73 32.56
N GLY A 56 -38.02 7.95 33.12
CA GLY A 56 -37.82 8.72 34.36
C GLY A 56 -37.59 10.23 34.13
N PRO A 57 -37.61 11.06 35.19
CA PRO A 57 -37.37 12.50 35.06
C PRO A 57 -35.97 12.82 34.50
N SER A 58 -35.00 11.93 34.75
CA SER A 58 -33.68 11.91 34.12
C SER A 58 -33.51 10.66 33.26
N PRO A 59 -32.71 10.72 32.19
CA PRO A 59 -32.51 9.57 31.32
C PRO A 59 -31.70 8.48 32.02
N ASN A 60 -32.03 7.21 31.75
CA ASN A 60 -31.33 6.07 32.33
C ASN A 60 -29.95 5.90 31.68
N PRO A 61 -28.84 6.10 32.43
CA PRO A 61 -27.50 6.14 31.86
C PRO A 61 -27.03 4.80 31.28
N LEU A 62 -27.50 3.67 31.84
CA LEU A 62 -27.13 2.34 31.37
C LEU A 62 -27.83 1.99 30.04
N ILE A 63 -29.11 2.32 29.90
CA ILE A 63 -29.82 2.09 28.64
C ILE A 63 -29.29 3.05 27.55
N LEU A 64 -28.91 4.26 27.93
CA LEU A 64 -28.19 5.18 27.04
C LEU A 64 -26.83 4.65 26.60
N SER A 65 -26.05 3.99 27.48
CA SER A 65 -24.77 3.40 27.07
C SER A 65 -24.96 2.31 26.03
N TYR A 66 -26.02 1.50 26.14
CA TYR A 66 -26.39 0.51 25.13
C TYR A 66 -26.69 1.15 23.77
N LEU A 67 -27.43 2.27 23.75
CA LEU A 67 -27.69 3.02 22.52
C LEU A 67 -26.41 3.62 21.92
N LYS A 68 -25.55 4.25 22.74
CA LYS A 68 -24.26 4.79 22.30
C LYS A 68 -23.40 3.68 21.69
N TYR A 69 -23.33 2.52 22.33
CA TYR A 69 -22.63 1.34 21.81
C TYR A 69 -23.25 0.83 20.51
N ALA A 70 -24.58 0.78 20.41
CA ALA A 70 -25.28 0.36 19.19
C ALA A 70 -24.97 1.28 18.00
N ILE A 71 -24.88 2.59 18.23
CA ILE A 71 -24.48 3.58 17.22
C ILE A 71 -23.03 3.34 16.79
N SER A 72 -22.09 3.24 17.74
CA SER A 72 -20.66 3.03 17.44
C SER A 72 -20.36 1.70 16.76
N SER A 73 -21.13 0.66 17.06
CA SER A 73 -21.00 -0.68 16.46
C SER A 73 -21.87 -0.90 15.22
N GLN A 74 -22.54 0.15 14.72
CA GLN A 74 -23.43 0.12 13.56
C GLN A 74 -24.53 -0.95 13.64
N MET A 75 -25.03 -1.21 14.86
CA MET A 75 -26.20 -2.07 15.07
C MET A 75 -27.51 -1.34 14.76
N VAL A 76 -27.51 -0.01 14.81
CA VAL A 76 -28.65 0.84 14.43
C VAL A 76 -28.25 1.85 13.37
N SER A 77 -29.17 2.17 12.45
CA SER A 77 -28.93 3.20 11.44
C SER A 77 -29.09 4.61 12.03
N TYR A 78 -28.37 5.60 11.47
CA TYR A 78 -28.57 7.00 11.87
C TYR A 78 -30.01 7.50 11.62
N SER A 79 -30.67 6.98 10.57
CA SER A 79 -32.07 7.27 10.28
C SER A 79 -32.98 6.83 11.45
N SER A 80 -32.84 5.58 11.91
CA SER A 80 -33.64 5.05 13.03
C SER A 80 -33.47 5.85 14.32
N VAL A 81 -32.23 6.28 14.60
CA VAL A 81 -31.91 7.08 15.79
C VAL A 81 -32.52 8.47 15.69
N LEU A 82 -32.36 9.17 14.55
CA LEU A 82 -32.95 10.49 14.34
C LEU A 82 -34.48 10.46 14.39
N THR A 83 -35.12 9.46 13.79
CA THR A 83 -36.56 9.27 13.88
C THR A 83 -37.02 9.06 15.32
N ALA A 84 -36.30 8.24 16.09
CA ALA A 84 -36.64 8.00 17.49
C ALA A 84 -36.41 9.25 18.37
N VAL A 85 -35.38 10.06 18.09
CA VAL A 85 -35.18 11.36 18.75
C VAL A 85 -36.35 12.30 18.45
N SER A 86 -36.79 12.40 17.19
CA SER A 86 -37.87 13.33 16.79
C SER A 86 -39.24 12.99 17.37
N LYS A 87 -39.43 11.80 17.95
CA LYS A 87 -40.68 11.39 18.62
C LYS A 87 -40.80 11.94 20.05
N PHE A 88 -39.73 12.43 20.64
CA PHE A 88 -39.75 12.97 22.01
C PHE A 88 -40.32 14.40 22.00
N ASP A 89 -41.41 14.69 22.70
CA ASP A 89 -42.10 16.00 22.65
C ASP A 89 -42.06 16.79 23.96
N ASP A 90 -41.66 16.16 25.07
CA ASP A 90 -41.61 16.79 26.39
C ASP A 90 -40.31 17.58 26.63
N PHE A 91 -40.24 18.78 26.05
CA PHE A 91 -39.12 19.71 26.23
C PHE A 91 -38.96 20.24 27.67
N SER A 92 -39.93 20.00 28.56
CA SER A 92 -39.79 20.39 29.97
C SER A 92 -38.75 19.56 30.73
N ARG A 93 -38.41 18.38 30.20
CA ARG A 93 -37.41 17.46 30.76
C ARG A 93 -36.03 17.75 30.20
N GLU A 94 -35.43 18.85 30.64
CA GLU A 94 -34.16 19.39 30.12
C GLU A 94 -33.01 18.37 30.10
N LEU A 95 -32.88 17.51 31.12
CA LEU A 95 -31.84 16.47 31.17
C LEU A 95 -32.02 15.42 30.05
N CYS A 96 -33.26 15.11 29.68
CA CYS A 96 -33.56 14.18 28.60
C CYS A 96 -33.23 14.80 27.24
N VAL A 97 -33.65 16.06 27.04
CA VAL A 97 -33.31 16.84 25.84
C VAL A 97 -31.79 16.94 25.68
N LYS A 98 -31.06 17.25 26.75
CA LYS A 98 -29.60 17.32 26.73
C LYS A 98 -28.96 16.00 26.29
N SER A 99 -29.39 14.87 26.84
CA SER A 99 -28.87 13.55 26.42
C SER A 99 -29.20 13.18 24.98
N LEU A 100 -30.38 13.58 24.47
CA LEU A 100 -30.73 13.40 23.06
C LEU A 100 -29.81 14.22 22.14
N LEU A 101 -29.52 15.48 22.50
CA LEU A 101 -28.58 16.32 21.77
C LEU A 101 -27.16 15.73 21.77
N GLU A 102 -26.70 15.19 22.90
CA GLU A 102 -25.40 14.50 22.99
C GLU A 102 -25.33 13.24 22.11
N ILE A 103 -26.44 12.51 21.95
CA ILE A 103 -26.51 11.38 21.01
C ILE A 103 -26.37 11.87 19.57
N MET A 104 -27.05 12.96 19.19
CA MET A 104 -26.95 13.53 17.84
C MET A 104 -25.52 13.97 17.51
N ASP A 105 -24.77 14.50 18.48
CA ASP A 105 -23.38 14.93 18.31
C ASP A 105 -22.43 13.78 17.94
N MET A 106 -22.75 12.52 18.30
CA MET A 106 -21.90 11.36 17.99
C MET A 106 -21.71 11.14 16.48
N PHE A 107 -22.70 11.54 15.68
CA PHE A 107 -22.76 11.22 14.25
C PHE A 107 -23.17 12.38 13.33
N SER A 108 -23.48 13.57 13.86
CA SER A 108 -23.86 14.77 13.09
C SER A 108 -22.89 15.09 11.94
N ASN A 109 -21.59 14.89 12.17
CA ASN A 109 -20.54 15.12 11.17
C ASN A 109 -20.40 14.00 10.12
N ARG A 110 -21.00 12.82 10.36
CA ARG A 110 -20.82 11.57 9.61
C ARG A 110 -22.14 11.00 9.07
N LEU A 111 -23.18 11.82 8.92
CA LEU A 111 -24.46 11.41 8.35
C LEU A 111 -24.29 10.88 6.92
N SER A 112 -24.23 9.55 6.76
CA SER A 112 -24.19 8.87 5.47
C SER A 112 -25.10 7.65 5.51
N CYS A 113 -25.62 7.26 4.35
CA CYS A 113 -26.37 6.03 4.14
C CYS A 113 -25.61 5.18 3.12
N HIS A 114 -25.47 3.88 3.41
CA HIS A 114 -24.82 2.89 2.53
C HIS A 114 -25.84 1.83 2.07
N GLY A 115 -27.12 2.13 2.25
CA GLY A 115 -28.24 1.23 2.08
C GLY A 115 -28.88 1.28 0.70
N LYS A 116 -30.03 0.60 0.59
CA LYS A 116 -30.91 0.74 -0.59
C LYS A 116 -31.50 2.15 -0.69
N ALA A 117 -32.03 2.52 -1.85
CA ALA A 117 -32.64 3.83 -2.08
C ALA A 117 -33.70 4.20 -1.02
N GLU A 118 -34.51 3.24 -0.59
CA GLU A 118 -35.51 3.41 0.47
C GLU A 118 -34.88 3.83 1.82
N GLU A 119 -33.73 3.27 2.19
CA GLU A 119 -33.01 3.60 3.42
C GLU A 119 -32.39 5.00 3.33
N CYS A 120 -31.90 5.40 2.15
CA CYS A 120 -31.43 6.76 1.89
C CYS A 120 -32.57 7.79 2.00
N ILE A 121 -33.76 7.48 1.46
CA ILE A 121 -34.96 8.31 1.59
C ILE A 121 -35.41 8.39 3.06
N ALA A 122 -35.39 7.27 3.79
CA ALA A 122 -35.68 7.25 5.22
C ALA A 122 -34.73 8.15 6.03
N LEU A 123 -33.43 8.20 5.68
CA LEU A 123 -32.49 9.15 6.28
C LEU A 123 -32.87 10.60 5.98
N CYS A 124 -33.32 10.91 4.76
CA CYS A 124 -33.79 12.25 4.38
C CYS A 124 -34.98 12.67 5.26
N ARG A 125 -36.00 11.81 5.39
CA ARG A 125 -37.17 12.07 6.25
C ARG A 125 -36.78 12.22 7.72
N ALA A 126 -35.92 11.34 8.22
CA ALA A 126 -35.46 11.38 9.61
C ALA A 126 -34.66 12.66 9.92
N LEU A 127 -33.83 13.12 8.98
CA LEU A 127 -33.10 14.38 9.12
C LEU A 127 -34.05 15.58 9.15
N LEU A 128 -35.05 15.61 8.27
CA LEU A 128 -36.08 16.65 8.29
C LEU A 128 -36.82 16.66 9.63
N GLY A 129 -37.26 15.49 10.11
CA GLY A 129 -37.92 15.33 11.41
C GLY A 129 -37.05 15.81 12.58
N ALA A 130 -35.76 15.51 12.57
CA ALA A 130 -34.82 15.99 13.60
C ALA A 130 -34.63 17.51 13.56
N VAL A 131 -34.62 18.14 12.38
CA VAL A 131 -34.55 19.60 12.25
C VAL A 131 -35.85 20.26 12.73
N VAL A 132 -37.00 19.70 12.40
CA VAL A 132 -38.31 20.15 12.93
C VAL A 132 -38.32 20.07 14.46
N TRP A 133 -37.85 18.95 15.01
CA TRP A 133 -37.75 18.75 16.45
C TRP A 133 -36.85 19.80 17.13
N LEU A 134 -35.69 20.11 16.55
CA LEU A 134 -34.80 21.17 17.05
C LEU A 134 -35.44 22.56 16.97
N LEU A 135 -36.17 22.86 15.88
CA LEU A 135 -36.90 24.12 15.72
C LEU A 135 -38.02 24.27 16.77
N GLN A 136 -38.77 23.20 17.03
CA GLN A 136 -39.79 23.14 18.08
C GLN A 136 -39.18 23.34 19.46
N GLY A 137 -38.03 22.71 19.74
CA GLY A 137 -37.29 22.91 20.98
C GLY A 137 -36.85 24.35 21.15
N CYS A 138 -36.22 24.95 20.13
CA CYS A 138 -35.87 26.38 20.14
C CYS A 138 -37.10 27.26 20.39
N ALA A 139 -38.21 27.02 19.70
CA ALA A 139 -39.43 27.80 19.85
C ALA A 139 -40.01 27.69 21.28
N TRP A 140 -39.99 26.50 21.87
CA TRP A 140 -40.46 26.23 23.23
C TRP A 140 -39.60 26.94 24.28
N TYR A 141 -38.27 26.85 24.18
CA TYR A 141 -37.39 27.55 25.13
C TYR A 141 -37.49 29.07 24.98
N CYS A 142 -37.64 29.61 23.76
CA CYS A 142 -37.92 31.03 23.56
C CYS A 142 -39.25 31.47 24.20
N GLU A 143 -40.28 30.63 24.13
CA GLU A 143 -41.58 30.88 24.77
C GLU A 143 -41.46 30.92 26.30
N LYS A 144 -40.75 29.96 26.89
CA LYS A 144 -40.47 29.93 28.33
C LYS A 144 -39.69 31.13 28.85
N LEU A 145 -38.84 31.74 28.02
CA LEU A 145 -38.13 32.97 28.39
C LEU A 145 -39.07 34.19 28.54
N LYS A 146 -40.32 34.13 28.06
CA LYS A 146 -41.34 35.18 28.25
C LYS A 146 -41.95 35.18 29.65
N GLU A 147 -41.90 34.07 30.39
CA GLU A 147 -42.54 33.95 31.69
C GLU A 147 -41.74 34.70 32.78
N PRO A 148 -42.38 35.61 33.56
CA PRO A 148 -41.72 36.30 34.66
C PRO A 148 -41.31 35.30 35.75
N GLY A 149 -40.03 34.99 35.82
CA GLY A 149 -39.46 33.92 36.66
C GLY A 149 -38.62 32.87 35.91
N GLY A 150 -38.40 33.05 34.59
CA GLY A 150 -37.63 32.13 33.75
C GLY A 150 -36.28 31.71 34.36
N MET A 151 -36.11 30.40 34.55
CA MET A 151 -34.88 29.83 35.09
C MET A 151 -33.69 30.04 34.13
N PRO A 152 -32.46 30.33 34.63
CA PRO A 152 -31.24 30.42 33.81
C PRO A 152 -30.91 29.15 33.00
N ALA A 153 -31.55 28.02 33.34
CA ALA A 153 -31.43 26.76 32.61
C ALA A 153 -32.04 26.80 31.19
N GLY A 154 -33.07 27.63 30.97
CA GLY A 154 -33.73 27.76 29.67
C GLY A 154 -32.82 28.37 28.58
N ASP A 155 -31.97 29.34 28.93
CA ASP A 155 -31.00 29.94 28.00
C ASP A 155 -29.91 28.95 27.59
N THR A 156 -29.48 28.10 28.53
CA THR A 156 -28.48 27.05 28.27
C THR A 156 -29.04 25.98 27.33
N SER A 157 -30.29 25.54 27.55
CA SER A 157 -30.96 24.54 26.72
C SER A 157 -31.33 25.09 25.33
N LEU A 158 -31.73 26.35 25.23
CA LEU A 158 -31.93 27.05 23.97
C LEU A 158 -30.64 27.10 23.14
N ARG A 159 -29.53 27.53 23.76
CA ARG A 159 -28.22 27.55 23.11
C ARG A 159 -27.80 26.15 22.66
N ALA A 160 -28.06 25.13 23.48
CA ALA A 160 -27.74 23.76 23.14
C ALA A 160 -28.48 23.30 21.87
N CYS A 161 -29.78 23.58 21.75
CA CYS A 161 -30.58 23.27 20.55
C CYS A 161 -30.10 24.09 19.34
N GLN A 162 -29.87 25.39 19.54
CA GLN A 162 -29.42 26.31 18.50
C GLN A 162 -28.12 25.85 17.84
N VAL A 163 -27.11 25.46 18.63
CA VAL A 163 -25.81 25.01 18.08
C VAL A 163 -25.96 23.76 17.20
N ARG A 164 -26.80 22.80 17.59
CA ARG A 164 -27.02 21.58 16.79
C ARG A 164 -27.83 21.89 15.53
N LEU A 165 -28.80 22.80 15.63
CA LEU A 165 -29.57 23.28 14.49
C LEU A 165 -28.66 23.98 13.47
N GLU A 166 -27.79 24.87 13.92
CA GLU A 166 -26.79 25.57 13.09
C GLU A 166 -25.86 24.57 12.40
N ASN A 167 -25.30 23.60 13.13
CA ASN A 167 -24.41 22.57 12.58
C ASN A 167 -25.09 21.71 11.51
N LEU A 168 -26.37 21.38 11.68
CA LEU A 168 -27.12 20.62 10.68
C LEU A 168 -27.45 21.47 9.46
N LEU A 169 -27.85 22.74 9.65
CA LEU A 169 -28.30 23.62 8.57
C LEU A 169 -27.16 24.24 7.77
N GLN A 170 -25.99 24.53 8.34
CA GLN A 170 -24.86 25.15 7.63
C GLN A 170 -24.34 24.28 6.47
N ARG A 171 -24.47 22.96 6.57
CA ARG A 171 -23.99 22.03 5.55
C ARG A 171 -24.96 21.97 4.36
N ALA A 172 -24.48 22.34 3.17
CA ALA A 172 -25.24 22.25 1.93
C ALA A 172 -25.77 20.83 1.65
N LYS A 173 -24.97 19.80 1.95
CA LYS A 173 -25.38 18.39 1.87
C LYS A 173 -26.65 18.11 2.67
N ASN A 174 -26.73 18.56 3.92
CA ASN A 174 -27.89 18.30 4.78
C ASN A 174 -29.13 19.02 4.26
N ARG A 175 -28.98 20.28 3.81
CA ARG A 175 -30.06 21.03 3.16
C ARG A 175 -30.56 20.34 1.89
N ALA A 176 -29.68 19.73 1.10
CA ALA A 176 -30.06 18.95 -0.08
C ALA A 176 -30.85 17.68 0.31
N LEU A 177 -30.43 16.97 1.36
CA LEU A 177 -31.18 15.81 1.88
C LEU A 177 -32.57 16.21 2.38
N MET A 178 -32.71 17.35 3.07
CA MET A 178 -34.01 17.89 3.45
C MET A 178 -34.87 18.28 2.25
N HIS A 179 -34.27 18.82 1.19
CA HIS A 179 -34.97 19.11 -0.06
C HIS A 179 -35.55 17.83 -0.70
N ILE A 180 -34.79 16.73 -0.68
CA ILE A 180 -35.27 15.42 -1.15
C ILE A 180 -36.44 14.94 -0.29
N ALA A 181 -36.34 15.05 1.04
CA ALA A 181 -37.44 14.68 1.95
C ALA A 181 -38.73 15.46 1.65
N ARG A 182 -38.60 16.76 1.38
CA ARG A 182 -39.74 17.62 0.99
C ARG A 182 -40.42 17.14 -0.29
N LEU A 183 -39.64 16.80 -1.32
CA LEU A 183 -40.19 16.33 -2.60
C LEU A 183 -40.92 14.98 -2.47
N GLU A 184 -40.53 14.18 -1.49
CA GLU A 184 -41.11 12.87 -1.28
C GLU A 184 -42.38 12.94 -0.41
N GLU A 185 -42.38 13.69 0.68
CA GLU A 185 -43.52 13.81 1.59
C GLU A 185 -43.81 15.28 1.92
N GLN A 186 -44.60 15.95 1.09
CA GLN A 186 -44.93 17.37 1.25
C GLN A 186 -45.61 17.69 2.61
N ALA A 187 -46.33 16.74 3.20
CA ALA A 187 -46.95 16.89 4.53
C ALA A 187 -45.91 17.00 5.67
N SER A 188 -44.73 16.38 5.51
CA SER A 188 -43.65 16.52 6.49
C SER A 188 -43.05 17.93 6.48
N TRP A 189 -43.08 18.60 5.32
CA TRP A 189 -42.59 19.97 5.14
C TRP A 189 -43.48 21.02 5.81
N SER A 190 -44.81 20.83 5.84
CA SER A 190 -45.70 21.76 6.55
C SER A 190 -45.39 21.84 8.06
N ASN A 191 -44.89 20.75 8.66
CA ASN A 191 -44.45 20.77 10.06
C ASN A 191 -43.21 21.66 10.25
N MET A 192 -42.31 21.70 9.26
CA MET A 192 -41.16 22.60 9.27
C MET A 192 -41.58 24.06 9.13
N GLU A 193 -42.52 24.37 8.25
CA GLU A 193 -43.06 25.73 8.09
C GLU A 193 -43.75 26.22 9.38
N GLN A 194 -44.56 25.37 10.01
CA GLN A 194 -45.20 25.69 11.29
C GLN A 194 -44.17 25.92 12.41
N ALA A 195 -43.15 25.05 12.52
CA ALA A 195 -42.09 25.22 13.51
C ALA A 195 -41.28 26.51 13.29
N LEU A 196 -41.03 26.89 12.03
CA LEU A 196 -40.36 28.14 11.67
C LEU A 196 -41.18 29.38 12.04
N ILE A 197 -42.49 29.37 11.78
CA ILE A 197 -43.40 30.46 12.17
C ILE A 197 -43.39 30.62 13.68
N LYS A 198 -43.58 29.53 14.43
CA LYS A 198 -43.60 29.54 15.90
C LYS A 198 -42.27 30.04 16.48
N LEU A 199 -41.14 29.63 15.91
CA LEU A 199 -39.83 30.13 16.34
C LEU A 199 -39.71 31.64 16.08
N ALA A 200 -40.08 32.10 14.87
CA ALA A 200 -39.97 33.50 14.48
C ALA A 200 -40.82 34.44 15.36
N GLU A 201 -42.04 34.04 15.71
CA GLU A 201 -42.92 34.77 16.64
C GLU A 201 -42.33 34.90 18.06
N ASN A 202 -41.50 33.94 18.44
CA ASN A 202 -40.86 33.89 19.76
C ASN A 202 -39.45 34.51 19.79
N LEU A 203 -38.83 34.88 18.66
CA LEU A 203 -37.48 35.48 18.66
C LEU A 203 -37.40 36.81 19.41
N GLY A 204 -38.52 37.53 19.53
CA GLY A 204 -38.59 38.80 20.26
C GLY A 204 -38.33 38.68 21.76
N SER A 205 -38.48 37.50 22.36
CA SER A 205 -38.24 37.26 23.79
C SER A 205 -36.79 36.97 24.16
N VAL A 206 -35.92 36.72 23.17
CA VAL A 206 -34.51 36.41 23.40
C VAL A 206 -33.73 37.70 23.66
N THR A 207 -33.23 37.87 24.89
CA THR A 207 -32.47 39.05 25.32
C THR A 207 -31.02 39.04 24.80
N ASN A 208 -30.45 37.86 24.57
CA ASN A 208 -29.09 37.70 24.04
C ASN A 208 -29.04 37.95 22.53
N GLN A 209 -28.48 39.10 22.12
CA GLN A 209 -28.41 39.51 20.72
C GLN A 209 -27.62 38.55 19.82
N THR A 210 -26.53 37.96 20.33
CA THR A 210 -25.72 37.00 19.56
C THR A 210 -26.49 35.71 19.30
N LEU A 211 -27.17 35.18 20.32
CA LEU A 211 -27.99 33.97 20.18
C LEU A 211 -29.18 34.23 19.25
N LYS A 212 -29.82 35.39 19.38
CA LYS A 212 -30.92 35.82 18.51
C LYS A 212 -30.49 35.89 17.04
N SER A 213 -29.37 36.54 16.74
CA SER A 213 -28.82 36.62 15.38
C SER A 213 -28.54 35.24 14.78
N LYS A 214 -27.97 34.32 15.56
CA LYS A 214 -27.74 32.94 15.11
C LYS A 214 -29.02 32.16 14.84
N LEU A 215 -30.07 32.36 15.64
CA LEU A 215 -31.37 31.75 15.40
C LEU A 215 -32.04 32.33 14.15
N GLU A 216 -31.93 33.64 13.92
CA GLU A 216 -32.40 34.29 12.69
C GLU A 216 -31.69 33.72 11.45
N GLU A 217 -30.37 33.51 11.52
CA GLU A 217 -29.59 32.85 10.46
C GLU A 217 -30.08 31.41 10.22
N CYS A 218 -30.32 30.62 11.28
CA CYS A 218 -30.88 29.27 11.16
C CYS A 218 -32.26 29.30 10.48
N VAL A 219 -33.12 30.26 10.81
CA VAL A 219 -34.43 30.44 10.15
C VAL A 219 -34.27 30.77 8.67
N LEU A 220 -33.31 31.62 8.30
CA LEU A 220 -33.02 31.93 6.90
C LEU A 220 -32.49 30.72 6.13
N LEU A 221 -31.56 29.95 6.71
CA LEU A 221 -31.00 28.73 6.13
C LEU A 221 -32.07 27.64 5.95
N ALA A 222 -32.99 27.52 6.90
CA ALA A 222 -34.12 26.60 6.81
C ALA A 222 -35.10 27.01 5.69
N LYS A 223 -35.40 28.31 5.56
CA LYS A 223 -36.25 28.86 4.49
C LYS A 223 -35.65 28.75 3.09
N SER A 224 -34.32 28.61 2.97
CA SER A 224 -33.65 28.48 1.66
C SER A 224 -33.63 27.04 1.12
N VAL A 225 -34.01 26.03 1.91
CA VAL A 225 -34.02 24.62 1.49
C VAL A 225 -34.84 24.37 0.19
N PRO A 226 -36.02 24.99 -0.03
CA PRO A 226 -36.74 24.87 -1.31
C PRO A 226 -35.96 25.36 -2.53
N GLN A 227 -35.02 26.29 -2.35
CA GLN A 227 -34.23 26.93 -3.41
C GLN A 227 -32.87 26.23 -3.63
N MET A 228 -32.60 25.10 -2.98
CA MET A 228 -31.30 24.42 -3.05
C MET A 228 -30.88 23.98 -4.46
N LEU A 229 -31.82 23.74 -5.38
CA LEU A 229 -31.52 23.38 -6.77
C LEU A 229 -30.87 24.54 -7.56
N SER A 230 -31.00 25.79 -7.10
CA SER A 230 -30.33 26.97 -7.69
C SER A 230 -29.02 27.34 -6.99
N VAL A 231 -28.64 26.66 -5.91
CA VAL A 231 -27.42 26.96 -5.15
C VAL A 231 -26.27 26.09 -5.65
N GLN A 232 -25.24 26.71 -6.22
CA GLN A 232 -23.98 26.00 -6.49
C GLN A 232 -23.35 25.57 -5.15
N CYS A 233 -23.12 24.27 -5.00
CA CYS A 233 -22.48 23.73 -3.79
C CYS A 233 -21.00 24.16 -3.80
N GLU A 234 -20.55 24.88 -2.76
CA GLU A 234 -19.11 25.05 -2.55
C GLU A 234 -18.47 23.66 -2.39
N PRO A 235 -17.36 23.36 -3.08
CA PRO A 235 -16.71 22.07 -2.94
C PRO A 235 -16.29 21.88 -1.47
N PRO A 236 -16.50 20.69 -0.87
CA PRO A 236 -16.05 20.43 0.48
C PRO A 236 -14.54 20.71 0.57
N VAL A 237 -14.08 21.30 1.68
CA VAL A 237 -12.65 21.43 2.00
C VAL A 237 -12.11 20.03 2.27
N GLN A 238 -11.82 19.30 1.20
CA GLN A 238 -11.29 17.96 1.26
C GLN A 238 -9.79 18.07 1.50
N THR A 239 -9.37 17.74 2.72
CA THR A 239 -7.97 17.84 3.17
C THR A 239 -7.16 16.58 2.87
N THR A 240 -7.79 15.51 2.35
CA THR A 240 -7.16 14.21 2.11
C THR A 240 -7.61 13.61 0.78
N PHE A 241 -6.64 13.07 0.03
CA PHE A 241 -6.86 12.48 -1.30
C PHE A 241 -6.35 11.02 -1.34
N PRO A 242 -7.10 10.06 -0.78
CA PRO A 242 -6.64 8.68 -0.61
C PRO A 242 -6.36 7.97 -1.94
N SER A 243 -6.97 8.41 -3.05
CA SER A 243 -6.70 7.82 -4.37
C SER A 243 -5.28 8.09 -4.86
N VAL A 244 -4.72 9.29 -4.59
CA VAL A 244 -3.32 9.61 -4.92
C VAL A 244 -2.41 8.72 -4.06
N HIS A 245 -2.69 8.64 -2.77
CA HIS A 245 -1.91 7.85 -1.83
C HIS A 245 -1.90 6.36 -2.19
N ALA A 246 -3.08 5.76 -2.40
CA ALA A 246 -3.22 4.35 -2.75
C ALA A 246 -2.55 4.02 -4.09
N PHE A 247 -2.64 4.92 -5.07
CA PHE A 247 -2.00 4.72 -6.37
C PHE A 247 -0.47 4.73 -6.27
N ILE A 248 0.12 5.67 -5.52
CA ILE A 248 1.57 5.68 -5.26
C ILE A 248 2.00 4.44 -4.47
N MET A 249 1.20 3.99 -3.50
CA MET A 249 1.46 2.75 -2.75
C MET A 249 1.50 1.51 -3.66
N LEU A 250 0.54 1.40 -4.58
CA LEU A 250 0.51 0.31 -5.56
C LEU A 250 1.74 0.33 -6.47
N GLU A 251 2.08 1.52 -6.98
CA GLU A 251 3.21 1.71 -7.90
C GLU A 251 4.56 1.44 -7.25
N GLY A 252 4.76 1.89 -6.00
CA GLY A 252 5.98 1.62 -5.24
C GLY A 252 6.17 0.15 -4.88
N THR A 253 5.08 -0.59 -4.69
CA THR A 253 5.11 -2.02 -4.31
C THR A 253 5.26 -2.94 -5.53
N MET A 254 4.48 -2.69 -6.59
CA MET A 254 4.35 -3.64 -7.71
C MET A 254 5.11 -3.22 -8.98
N ASN A 255 5.31 -1.92 -9.22
CA ASN A 255 5.69 -1.40 -10.53
C ASN A 255 6.98 -0.55 -10.50
N LEU A 256 7.96 -0.92 -9.68
CA LEU A 256 9.23 -0.19 -9.61
C LEU A 256 9.93 -0.11 -10.98
N THR A 257 9.87 -1.17 -11.78
CA THR A 257 10.48 -1.27 -13.12
C THR A 257 9.63 -0.63 -14.22
N GLY A 258 8.39 -0.24 -13.92
CA GLY A 258 7.48 0.38 -14.89
C GLY A 258 7.99 1.73 -15.39
N GLU A 259 7.66 2.06 -16.63
CA GLU A 259 8.02 3.35 -17.23
C GLU A 259 7.43 4.52 -16.46
N MET A 260 8.16 5.64 -16.40
CA MET A 260 7.73 6.80 -15.62
C MET A 260 6.58 7.58 -16.30
N GLN A 261 6.40 7.43 -17.62
CA GLN A 261 5.40 8.21 -18.37
C GLN A 261 3.95 7.78 -18.08
N PRO A 262 3.59 6.48 -18.09
CA PRO A 262 2.25 6.03 -17.67
C PRO A 262 1.89 6.46 -16.26
N LEU A 263 2.84 6.38 -15.31
CA LEU A 263 2.69 6.84 -13.94
C LEU A 263 2.30 8.33 -13.88
N VAL A 264 3.01 9.18 -14.64
CA VAL A 264 2.73 10.63 -14.73
C VAL A 264 1.35 10.90 -15.30
N GLU A 265 0.95 10.19 -16.35
CA GLU A 265 -0.35 10.36 -17.00
C GLU A 265 -1.52 9.97 -16.09
N GLN A 266 -1.40 8.83 -15.40
CA GLN A 266 -2.39 8.36 -14.44
C GLN A 266 -2.49 9.31 -13.23
N LEU A 267 -1.36 9.80 -12.72
CA LEU A 267 -1.31 10.83 -11.68
C LEU A 267 -2.03 12.12 -12.10
N MET A 268 -1.79 12.58 -13.32
CA MET A 268 -2.47 13.77 -13.87
C MET A 268 -3.96 13.54 -14.08
N MET A 269 -4.36 12.32 -14.47
CA MET A 269 -5.77 11.93 -14.59
C MET A 269 -6.47 12.00 -13.24
N ILE A 270 -5.89 11.40 -12.19
CA ILE A 270 -6.43 11.46 -10.82
C ILE A 270 -6.56 12.91 -10.34
N LYS A 271 -5.49 13.70 -10.53
CA LYS A 271 -5.47 15.13 -10.17
C LYS A 271 -6.61 15.90 -10.83
N ARG A 272 -6.85 15.69 -12.14
CA ARG A 272 -7.90 16.37 -12.91
C ARG A 272 -9.30 15.96 -12.50
N ILE A 273 -9.55 14.65 -12.33
CA ILE A 273 -10.86 14.11 -11.96
C ILE A 273 -11.27 14.60 -10.57
N GLN A 274 -10.33 14.59 -9.61
CA GLN A 274 -10.60 14.97 -8.22
C GLN A 274 -10.38 16.46 -7.95
N ARG A 275 -9.92 17.23 -8.94
CA ARG A 275 -9.58 18.66 -8.82
C ARG A 275 -8.66 18.96 -7.63
N VAL A 276 -7.63 18.13 -7.47
CA VAL A 276 -6.71 18.20 -6.32
C VAL A 276 -5.80 19.44 -6.43
N PRO A 277 -5.74 20.31 -5.40
CA PRO A 277 -4.77 21.41 -5.36
C PRO A 277 -3.34 20.91 -5.46
N ALA A 278 -2.47 21.61 -6.20
CA ALA A 278 -1.11 21.15 -6.47
C ALA A 278 -0.24 20.88 -5.22
N PRO A 279 -0.28 21.67 -4.13
CA PRO A 279 0.54 21.41 -2.95
C PRO A 279 0.05 20.16 -2.21
N LEU A 280 -1.27 19.98 -2.13
CA LEU A 280 -1.88 18.81 -1.49
C LEU A 280 -1.65 17.54 -2.31
N PHE A 281 -1.63 17.66 -3.63
CA PHE A 281 -1.30 16.57 -4.53
C PHE A 281 0.13 16.07 -4.31
N VAL A 282 1.11 16.97 -4.27
CA VAL A 282 2.52 16.61 -4.03
C VAL A 282 2.71 16.11 -2.59
N LEU A 283 2.02 16.70 -1.61
CA LEU A 283 2.04 16.24 -0.22
C LEU A 283 1.53 14.79 -0.09
N GLU A 284 0.46 14.41 -0.78
CA GLU A 284 -0.07 13.04 -0.76
C GLU A 284 0.91 12.03 -1.37
N ILE A 285 1.61 12.41 -2.44
CA ILE A 285 2.69 11.60 -3.01
C ILE A 285 3.78 11.37 -1.97
N TRP A 286 4.26 12.43 -1.31
CA TRP A 286 5.30 12.29 -0.28
C TRP A 286 4.84 11.46 0.91
N LYS A 287 3.61 11.65 1.38
CA LYS A 287 3.06 10.82 2.46
C LYS A 287 3.08 9.33 2.10
N ALA A 288 2.69 8.98 0.87
CA ALA A 288 2.74 7.59 0.41
C ALA A 288 4.17 7.05 0.37
N CYS A 289 5.13 7.81 -0.17
CA CYS A 289 6.54 7.41 -0.20
C CYS A 289 7.10 7.13 1.20
N PHE A 290 6.90 8.06 2.15
CA PHE A 290 7.38 7.91 3.52
C PHE A 290 6.66 6.78 4.28
N THR A 291 5.37 6.56 4.01
CA THR A 291 4.62 5.42 4.57
C THR A 291 5.18 4.10 4.04
N GLY A 292 5.42 3.99 2.73
CA GLY A 292 6.04 2.81 2.11
C GLY A 292 7.44 2.51 2.65
N LEU A 293 8.26 3.54 2.90
CA LEU A 293 9.56 3.36 3.57
C LEU A 293 9.43 2.73 4.96
N ILE A 294 8.48 3.20 5.76
CA ILE A 294 8.27 2.74 7.14
C ILE A 294 7.69 1.33 7.18
N GLU A 295 6.72 1.02 6.31
CA GLU A 295 5.96 -0.24 6.33
C GLU A 295 6.62 -1.36 5.52
N SER A 296 7.67 -1.06 4.75
CA SER A 296 8.36 -2.06 3.92
C SER A 296 9.03 -3.18 4.75
N PRO A 297 8.88 -4.46 4.34
CA PRO A 297 9.55 -5.56 4.99
C PRO A 297 11.07 -5.50 4.78
N GLU A 298 11.83 -6.00 5.75
CA GLU A 298 13.30 -6.07 5.68
C GLU A 298 13.77 -6.92 4.49
N GLY A 299 14.88 -6.54 3.85
CA GLY A 299 15.45 -7.30 2.72
C GLY A 299 15.58 -6.49 1.43
N THR A 300 15.02 -6.99 0.33
CA THR A 300 15.05 -6.34 -1.00
C THR A 300 13.94 -5.30 -1.16
N GLU A 301 12.79 -5.51 -0.50
CA GLU A 301 11.64 -4.61 -0.58
C GLU A 301 11.91 -3.24 0.06
N GLU A 302 12.61 -3.19 1.19
CA GLU A 302 13.07 -1.93 1.80
C GLU A 302 13.96 -1.11 0.84
N LEU A 303 14.79 -1.78 0.03
CA LEU A 303 15.64 -1.14 -0.98
C LEU A 303 14.84 -0.64 -2.18
N LYS A 304 13.84 -1.41 -2.62
CA LYS A 304 12.91 -0.98 -3.68
C LYS A 304 12.20 0.31 -3.29
N TRP A 305 11.66 0.39 -2.07
CA TRP A 305 11.00 1.60 -1.55
C TRP A 305 11.94 2.79 -1.39
N THR A 306 13.18 2.53 -0.97
CA THR A 306 14.23 3.56 -0.89
C THR A 306 14.56 4.12 -2.28
N ALA A 307 14.78 3.25 -3.28
CA ALA A 307 15.04 3.68 -4.64
C ALA A 307 13.82 4.40 -5.27
N PHE A 308 12.61 3.91 -5.02
CA PHE A 308 11.37 4.53 -5.47
C PHE A 308 11.23 5.97 -4.96
N THR A 309 11.41 6.16 -3.64
CA THR A 309 11.22 7.46 -2.97
C THR A 309 12.27 8.48 -3.37
N PHE A 310 13.54 8.09 -3.41
CA PHE A 310 14.66 9.03 -3.55
C PHE A 310 15.16 9.18 -4.99
N LEU A 311 14.89 8.22 -5.89
CA LEU A 311 15.29 8.29 -7.30
C LEU A 311 14.10 8.43 -8.25
N LYS A 312 13.09 7.56 -8.16
CA LYS A 312 11.98 7.52 -9.14
C LYS A 312 11.04 8.72 -8.99
N ILE A 313 10.55 9.00 -7.78
CA ILE A 313 9.55 10.05 -7.56
C ILE A 313 10.06 11.47 -7.87
N PRO A 314 11.29 11.89 -7.51
CA PRO A 314 11.82 13.17 -7.94
C PRO A 314 11.83 13.34 -9.47
N GLN A 315 12.15 12.28 -10.22
CA GLN A 315 12.09 12.28 -11.69
C GLN A 315 10.64 12.34 -12.23
N VAL A 316 9.69 11.73 -11.53
CA VAL A 316 8.25 11.82 -11.83
C VAL A 316 7.76 13.26 -11.62
N LEU A 317 8.14 13.92 -10.52
CA LEU A 317 7.81 15.32 -10.26
C LEU A 317 8.44 16.26 -11.31
N LEU A 318 9.67 15.99 -11.76
CA LEU A 318 10.30 16.71 -12.85
C LEU A 318 9.51 16.60 -14.17
N ARG A 319 8.95 15.42 -14.48
CA ARG A 319 8.05 15.27 -15.63
C ARG A 319 6.71 15.98 -15.42
N LEU A 320 6.14 15.93 -14.21
CA LEU A 320 4.90 16.64 -13.87
C LEU A 320 5.04 18.16 -14.01
N LYS A 321 6.23 18.71 -13.73
CA LYS A 321 6.57 20.14 -13.94
C LYS A 321 6.40 20.58 -15.40
N LYS A 322 6.55 19.67 -16.37
CA LYS A 322 6.39 19.97 -17.80
C LYS A 322 4.93 20.10 -18.25
N TYR A 323 3.98 19.63 -17.45
CA TYR A 323 2.56 19.75 -17.77
C TYR A 323 2.04 21.14 -17.39
N PRO A 324 1.17 21.76 -18.21
CA PRO A 324 0.53 23.02 -17.83
C PRO A 324 -0.39 22.79 -16.63
N GLN A 325 -0.04 23.35 -15.47
CA GLN A 325 -0.79 23.17 -14.20
C GLN A 325 -1.54 24.44 -13.74
N GLY A 326 -1.53 25.51 -14.53
CA GLY A 326 -2.13 26.81 -14.20
C GLY A 326 -1.12 27.96 -14.36
N GLU A 327 -1.44 29.15 -13.84
CA GLU A 327 -0.57 30.33 -13.88
C GLU A 327 0.56 30.31 -12.83
N LYS A 328 0.46 29.47 -11.79
CA LYS A 328 1.41 29.43 -10.68
C LYS A 328 2.62 28.54 -11.01
N ASP A 329 3.81 28.95 -10.56
CA ASP A 329 5.04 28.17 -10.71
C ASP A 329 4.97 26.88 -9.88
N PHE A 330 5.12 25.74 -10.55
CA PHE A 330 5.14 24.42 -9.92
C PHE A 330 6.22 24.29 -8.83
N THR A 331 7.33 25.03 -8.96
CA THR A 331 8.42 25.06 -7.97
C THR A 331 7.95 25.61 -6.62
N GLU A 332 7.10 26.64 -6.63
CA GLU A 332 6.48 27.20 -5.42
C GLU A 332 5.45 26.23 -4.81
N GLU A 333 4.68 25.55 -5.66
CA GLU A 333 3.70 24.54 -5.21
C GLU A 333 4.40 23.34 -4.53
N VAL A 334 5.57 22.93 -5.03
CA VAL A 334 6.42 21.90 -4.40
C VAL A 334 7.00 22.39 -3.08
N ASN A 335 7.48 23.64 -3.01
CA ASN A 335 7.96 24.24 -1.76
C ASN A 335 6.86 24.24 -0.68
N MET A 336 5.66 24.70 -1.02
CA MET A 336 4.50 24.66 -0.12
C MET A 336 4.16 23.24 0.35
N ALA A 337 4.27 22.24 -0.53
CA ALA A 337 4.05 20.85 -0.15
C ALA A 337 5.07 20.35 0.90
N PHE A 338 6.33 20.76 0.77
CA PHE A 338 7.35 20.46 1.79
C PHE A 338 7.08 21.18 3.12
N GLU A 339 6.60 22.43 3.09
CA GLU A 339 6.17 23.11 4.32
C GLU A 339 5.01 22.41 5.02
N TYR A 340 4.10 21.79 4.26
CA TYR A 340 3.04 20.95 4.84
C TYR A 340 3.58 19.61 5.36
N LEU A 341 4.54 19.01 4.67
CA LEU A 341 5.17 17.76 5.09
C LEU A 341 5.95 17.92 6.40
N LEU A 342 6.62 19.06 6.60
CA LEU A 342 7.32 19.38 7.86
C LEU A 342 6.41 19.34 9.08
N LYS A 343 5.12 19.68 8.91
CA LYS A 343 4.13 19.60 10.00
C LYS A 343 3.77 18.17 10.40
N LEU A 344 4.19 17.17 9.62
CA LEU A 344 3.96 15.74 9.88
C LEU A 344 5.17 15.11 10.57
N THR A 345 5.67 15.75 11.63
CA THR A 345 6.88 15.34 12.38
C THR A 345 6.89 13.86 12.78
N PRO A 346 5.79 13.25 13.29
CA PRO A 346 5.81 11.83 13.66
C PRO A 346 6.07 10.87 12.48
N LEU A 347 5.65 11.25 11.27
CA LEU A 347 5.90 10.46 10.06
C LEU A 347 7.39 10.53 9.69
N LEU A 348 7.95 11.74 9.68
CA LEU A 348 9.36 11.98 9.36
C LEU A 348 10.29 11.32 10.38
N ASP A 349 9.97 11.41 11.67
CA ASP A 349 10.79 10.83 12.73
C ASP A 349 10.81 9.29 12.66
N LYS A 350 9.67 8.65 12.33
CA LYS A 350 9.63 7.21 12.09
C LYS A 350 10.45 6.80 10.87
N ALA A 351 10.41 7.58 9.79
CA ALA A 351 11.22 7.31 8.62
C ALA A 351 12.72 7.47 8.89
N ASP A 352 13.10 8.54 9.60
CA ASP A 352 14.49 8.77 10.02
C ASP A 352 15.01 7.66 10.94
N GLN A 353 14.15 7.15 11.83
CA GLN A 353 14.48 5.98 12.66
C GLN A 353 14.68 4.71 11.83
N ARG A 354 13.81 4.46 10.84
CA ARG A 354 13.87 3.27 9.99
C ARG A 354 15.11 3.29 9.07
N CYS A 355 15.46 4.44 8.52
CA CYS A 355 16.56 4.62 7.58
C CYS A 355 17.90 5.00 8.25
N ASN A 356 17.87 5.31 9.54
CA ASN A 356 19.01 5.80 10.32
C ASN A 356 19.72 7.00 9.68
N CYS A 357 18.95 7.92 9.10
CA CYS A 357 19.47 9.14 8.47
C CYS A 357 18.42 10.26 8.45
N ASP A 358 18.82 11.47 8.07
CA ASP A 358 17.87 12.56 7.77
C ASP A 358 17.26 12.36 6.38
N CYS A 359 16.12 11.68 6.32
CA CYS A 359 15.47 11.33 5.07
C CYS A 359 14.99 12.59 4.34
N LEU A 360 14.48 13.57 5.08
CA LEU A 360 13.98 14.80 4.47
C LEU A 360 15.13 15.60 3.84
N SER A 361 16.26 15.75 4.53
CA SER A 361 17.42 16.47 3.99
C SER A 361 17.94 15.86 2.68
N LEU A 362 18.05 14.54 2.61
CA LEU A 362 18.45 13.84 1.38
C LEU A 362 17.44 14.05 0.25
N LEU A 363 16.15 13.99 0.55
CA LEU A 363 15.09 14.22 -0.45
C LEU A 363 15.10 15.67 -0.98
N LEU A 364 15.29 16.65 -0.09
CA LEU A 364 15.37 18.06 -0.47
C LEU A 364 16.57 18.32 -1.39
N GLN A 365 17.73 17.69 -1.12
CA GLN A 365 18.91 17.78 -1.98
C GLN A 365 18.64 17.22 -3.38
N GLU A 366 17.97 16.07 -3.49
CA GLU A 366 17.61 15.51 -4.80
C GLU A 366 16.61 16.39 -5.57
N CYS A 367 15.59 16.92 -4.88
CA CYS A 367 14.67 17.86 -5.51
C CYS A 367 15.37 19.15 -5.98
N HIS A 368 16.36 19.65 -5.23
CA HIS A 368 17.16 20.80 -5.63
C HIS A 368 18.00 20.50 -6.88
N LYS A 369 18.68 19.33 -6.93
CA LYS A 369 19.45 18.89 -8.12
C LYS A 369 18.61 18.85 -9.40
N LEU A 370 17.31 18.55 -9.28
CA LEU A 370 16.36 18.50 -10.40
C LEU A 370 15.65 19.83 -10.66
N CYS A 371 16.09 20.94 -10.05
CA CYS A 371 15.46 22.26 -10.18
C CYS A 371 13.96 22.26 -9.78
N LEU A 372 13.58 21.43 -8.81
CA LEU A 372 12.24 21.41 -8.19
C LEU A 372 12.17 22.32 -6.95
N LEU A 373 13.32 22.78 -6.44
CA LEU A 373 13.46 23.71 -5.33
C LEU A 373 14.58 24.72 -5.61
N SER A 374 14.37 25.98 -5.24
CA SER A 374 15.42 27.00 -5.21
C SER A 374 16.39 26.77 -4.06
N GLU A 375 17.58 27.36 -4.15
CA GLU A 375 18.60 27.28 -3.09
C GLU A 375 18.12 27.95 -1.79
N SER A 376 17.38 29.07 -1.89
CA SER A 376 16.78 29.74 -0.73
C SER A 376 15.76 28.86 -0.01
N ASN A 377 14.91 28.16 -0.77
CA ASN A 377 13.89 27.28 -0.21
C ASN A 377 14.53 26.03 0.41
N LEU A 378 15.57 25.46 -0.22
CA LEU A 378 16.36 24.36 0.35
C LEU A 378 16.94 24.74 1.71
N ALA A 379 17.60 25.90 1.80
CA ALA A 379 18.19 26.37 3.05
C ALA A 379 17.13 26.58 4.14
N ALA A 380 16.01 27.23 3.80
CA ALA A 380 14.92 27.50 4.74
C ALA A 380 14.26 26.21 5.27
N LEU A 381 13.96 25.26 4.40
CA LEU A 381 13.34 23.97 4.79
C LEU A 381 14.30 23.11 5.62
N THR A 382 15.59 23.11 5.27
CA THR A 382 16.63 22.38 6.02
C THR A 382 16.81 22.95 7.41
N ALA A 383 16.84 24.29 7.55
CA ALA A 383 16.92 24.96 8.84
C ALA A 383 15.70 24.61 9.72
N LYS A 384 14.47 24.72 9.18
CA LYS A 384 13.24 24.33 9.90
C LYS A 384 13.30 22.88 10.41
N ARG A 385 13.76 21.93 9.57
CA ARG A 385 13.90 20.52 9.99
C ARG A 385 14.96 20.33 11.05
N ALA A 386 16.07 21.06 10.98
CA ALA A 386 17.13 20.98 11.98
C ALA A 386 16.64 21.40 13.36
N ASP A 387 15.88 22.50 13.44
CA ASP A 387 15.26 22.98 14.67
C ASP A 387 14.27 21.96 15.26
N ASP A 388 13.40 21.38 14.42
CA ASP A 388 12.44 20.35 14.86
C ASP A 388 13.12 19.07 15.40
N ARG A 389 14.29 18.70 14.85
CA ARG A 389 15.04 17.50 15.24
C ARG A 389 15.82 17.66 16.54
N GLU A 390 16.05 18.88 17.04
CA GLU A 390 16.76 19.10 18.30
C GLU A 390 16.05 18.40 19.47
N TYR A 391 14.72 18.33 19.41
CA TYR A 391 13.85 17.71 20.42
C TYR A 391 13.49 16.24 20.13
N ALA A 392 13.96 15.68 19.00
CA ALA A 392 13.62 14.32 18.60
C ALA A 392 14.44 13.27 19.37
N PRO A 393 13.84 12.12 19.76
CA PRO A 393 14.55 11.06 20.46
C PRO A 393 15.64 10.46 19.56
N LYS A 394 16.91 10.69 19.91
CA LYS A 394 18.08 10.11 19.24
C LYS A 394 18.36 8.70 19.78
N LEU A 395 18.45 7.71 18.90
CA LEU A 395 18.98 6.38 19.25
C LEU A 395 20.49 6.49 19.52
N LYS A 396 20.89 6.23 20.77
CA LYS A 396 22.28 5.95 21.14
C LYS A 396 22.53 4.45 20.95
N THR A 397 22.83 4.02 19.73
CA THR A 397 23.55 2.74 19.55
C THR A 397 24.33 2.77 18.25
N ALA A 398 25.65 2.92 18.37
CA ALA A 398 26.61 2.81 17.27
C ALA A 398 26.73 1.37 16.74
N GLU A 399 26.03 0.39 17.34
CA GLU A 399 26.09 -1.02 16.97
C GLU A 399 25.23 -1.37 15.74
N ASN A 400 24.32 -0.48 15.31
CA ASN A 400 23.39 -0.73 14.19
C ASN A 400 23.79 -0.02 12.88
N ALA A 401 25.00 0.53 12.77
CA ALA A 401 25.46 1.22 11.55
C ALA A 401 25.52 0.33 10.30
N ASN A 402 25.41 -0.99 10.46
CA ASN A 402 25.34 -1.97 9.38
C ASN A 402 23.91 -2.32 8.91
N ILE A 403 22.87 -1.74 9.52
CA ILE A 403 21.47 -2.02 9.16
C ILE A 403 21.05 -1.10 8.01
N GLN A 404 20.85 -1.71 6.84
CA GLN A 404 20.16 -1.12 5.69
C GLN A 404 18.65 -0.98 5.99
N PRO A 405 17.93 -0.01 5.36
CA PRO A 405 18.31 0.76 4.18
C PRO A 405 18.78 2.19 4.52
N ASN A 406 19.97 2.56 4.03
CA ASN A 406 20.45 3.94 4.09
C ASN A 406 20.25 4.60 2.70
N PRO A 407 19.33 5.59 2.57
CA PRO A 407 19.12 6.35 1.34
C PRO A 407 20.40 6.96 0.74
N GLY A 408 21.38 7.32 1.56
CA GLY A 408 22.67 7.79 1.06
C GLY A 408 23.43 6.75 0.22
N LEU A 409 23.24 5.45 0.48
CA LEU A 409 23.83 4.38 -0.33
C LEU A 409 23.11 4.22 -1.67
N ILE A 410 21.77 4.32 -1.70
CA ILE A 410 21.02 4.19 -2.96
C ILE A 410 21.34 5.35 -3.92
N LEU A 411 21.49 6.56 -3.38
CA LEU A 411 21.85 7.75 -4.16
C LEU A 411 23.27 7.63 -4.75
N ARG A 412 24.19 6.95 -4.05
CA ARG A 412 25.53 6.63 -4.58
C ARG A 412 25.52 5.48 -5.58
N ALA A 413 24.54 4.59 -5.53
CA ALA A 413 24.42 3.47 -6.44
C ALA A 413 24.03 3.92 -7.86
N GLU A 414 23.18 4.94 -8.02
CA GLU A 414 22.78 5.47 -9.35
C GLU A 414 23.97 5.83 -10.27
N PRO A 415 24.94 6.69 -9.86
CA PRO A 415 26.07 7.04 -10.72
C PRO A 415 26.95 5.81 -10.99
N THR A 416 27.08 4.89 -10.03
CA THR A 416 27.80 3.64 -10.20
C THR A 416 27.18 2.76 -11.30
N VAL A 417 25.86 2.58 -11.31
CA VAL A 417 25.15 1.88 -12.40
C VAL A 417 25.47 2.52 -13.75
N THR A 418 25.43 3.85 -13.81
CA THR A 418 25.71 4.60 -15.05
C THR A 418 27.16 4.43 -15.52
N ASN A 419 28.12 4.45 -14.59
CA ASN A 419 29.53 4.24 -14.89
C ASN A 419 29.81 2.81 -15.34
N ILE A 420 29.21 1.82 -14.68
CA ILE A 420 29.29 0.41 -15.08
C ILE A 420 28.77 0.25 -16.50
N LEU A 421 27.58 0.77 -16.82
CA LEU A 421 27.01 0.72 -18.17
C LEU A 421 27.95 1.34 -19.23
N LYS A 422 28.62 2.45 -18.90
CA LYS A 422 29.63 3.06 -19.78
C LYS A 422 30.83 2.13 -19.97
N VAL A 423 31.42 1.60 -18.90
CA VAL A 423 32.57 0.66 -18.97
C VAL A 423 32.24 -0.53 -19.85
N PHE A 424 31.08 -1.16 -19.65
CA PHE A 424 30.59 -2.27 -20.46
C PHE A 424 30.41 -1.92 -21.94
N THR A 425 30.07 -0.66 -22.25
CA THR A 425 29.93 -0.18 -23.63
C THR A 425 31.29 0.07 -24.29
N PHE A 426 32.30 0.53 -23.54
CA PHE A 426 33.66 0.68 -24.04
C PHE A 426 34.34 -0.66 -24.32
N THR A 427 34.09 -1.68 -23.49
CA THR A 427 34.62 -3.05 -23.72
C THR A 427 33.99 -3.76 -24.92
N GLU A 428 32.81 -3.33 -25.39
CA GLU A 428 32.18 -3.86 -26.62
C GLU A 428 32.93 -3.43 -27.89
N PHE A 429 33.59 -2.28 -27.89
CA PHE A 429 34.32 -1.75 -29.05
C PHE A 429 35.81 -2.15 -29.09
N ASP A 430 36.33 -2.68 -27.99
CA ASP A 430 37.76 -2.89 -27.80
C ASP A 430 37.98 -4.25 -27.13
N HIS A 431 37.83 -5.34 -27.90
CA HIS A 431 38.10 -6.74 -27.50
C HIS A 431 39.55 -6.98 -27.01
N SER A 432 40.38 -5.94 -27.01
CA SER A 432 41.79 -5.90 -26.62
C SER A 432 42.02 -5.61 -25.13
N LYS A 433 41.02 -5.10 -24.39
CA LYS A 433 41.15 -4.76 -22.95
C LYS A 433 40.77 -5.94 -22.04
N SER A 434 41.62 -6.22 -21.05
CA SER A 434 41.65 -7.44 -20.24
C SER A 434 40.31 -7.78 -19.55
N PRO A 435 39.73 -8.98 -19.78
CA PRO A 435 38.50 -9.46 -19.11
C PRO A 435 38.62 -9.59 -17.57
N GLU A 436 39.84 -9.52 -17.04
CA GLU A 436 40.17 -9.59 -15.62
C GLU A 436 39.65 -8.37 -14.83
N GLY A 437 39.74 -7.16 -15.39
CA GLY A 437 39.24 -5.95 -14.73
C GLY A 437 37.72 -5.98 -14.57
N LEU A 438 37.02 -6.58 -15.54
CA LEU A 438 35.57 -6.76 -15.48
C LEU A 438 35.17 -7.79 -14.43
N LEU A 439 35.92 -8.88 -14.32
CA LEU A 439 35.71 -9.89 -13.29
C LEU A 439 35.88 -9.31 -11.89
N GLY A 440 36.86 -8.42 -11.68
CA GLY A 440 37.04 -7.69 -10.42
C GLY A 440 35.82 -6.85 -10.04
N VAL A 441 35.27 -6.08 -10.99
CA VAL A 441 34.06 -5.27 -10.76
C VAL A 441 32.86 -6.15 -10.39
N LEU A 442 32.62 -7.24 -11.14
CA LEU A 442 31.53 -8.17 -10.84
C LEU A 442 31.71 -8.90 -9.51
N GLY A 443 32.95 -9.25 -9.15
CA GLY A 443 33.28 -9.83 -7.85
C GLY A 443 32.91 -8.91 -6.69
N HIS A 444 33.23 -7.61 -6.80
CA HIS A 444 32.84 -6.61 -5.80
C HIS A 444 31.33 -6.35 -5.74
N MET A 445 30.59 -6.55 -6.84
CA MET A 445 29.14 -6.43 -6.84
C MET A 445 28.46 -7.56 -6.07
N LEU A 446 29.05 -8.76 -6.09
CA LEU A 446 28.49 -9.93 -5.41
C LEU A 446 28.70 -9.94 -3.90
N SER A 447 29.54 -9.04 -3.36
CA SER A 447 29.77 -8.98 -1.91
C SER A 447 28.64 -8.24 -1.19
N GLY A 448 27.98 -8.91 -0.25
CA GLY A 448 26.91 -8.35 0.58
C GLY A 448 25.70 -7.81 -0.22
N LYS A 449 25.05 -6.73 0.26
CA LYS A 449 23.86 -6.11 -0.37
C LYS A 449 24.18 -5.18 -1.57
N SER A 450 25.41 -5.22 -2.10
CA SER A 450 25.88 -4.30 -3.14
C SER A 450 25.11 -4.47 -4.46
N LEU A 451 24.90 -5.73 -4.89
CA LEU A 451 24.10 -6.04 -6.08
C LEU A 451 22.67 -5.52 -5.95
N ASP A 452 22.00 -5.80 -4.82
CA ASP A 452 20.61 -5.38 -4.59
C ASP A 452 20.44 -3.86 -4.62
N LEU A 453 21.40 -3.12 -4.05
CA LEU A 453 21.44 -1.66 -4.14
C LEU A 453 21.54 -1.17 -5.59
N LEU A 454 22.44 -1.75 -6.38
CA LEU A 454 22.63 -1.38 -7.79
C LEU A 454 21.39 -1.73 -8.62
N LEU A 455 20.79 -2.89 -8.40
CA LEU A 455 19.59 -3.32 -9.11
C LEU A 455 18.38 -2.44 -8.74
N ALA A 456 18.19 -2.09 -7.46
CA ALA A 456 17.12 -1.20 -7.04
C ALA A 456 17.28 0.20 -7.65
N ALA A 457 18.50 0.75 -7.66
CA ALA A 457 18.78 2.03 -8.32
C ALA A 457 18.57 1.96 -9.84
N ALA A 458 19.01 0.88 -10.50
CA ALA A 458 18.80 0.67 -11.93
C ALA A 458 17.30 0.52 -12.27
N ALA A 459 16.53 -0.17 -11.42
CA ALA A 459 15.08 -0.34 -11.57
C ALA A 459 14.36 1.01 -11.46
N ALA A 460 14.62 1.76 -10.39
CA ALA A 460 14.00 3.06 -10.14
C ALA A 460 14.32 4.11 -11.22
N THR A 461 15.50 4.02 -11.85
CA THR A 461 15.94 4.96 -12.90
C THR A 461 15.63 4.50 -14.33
N GLY A 462 14.98 3.34 -14.52
CA GLY A 462 14.65 2.79 -15.83
C GLY A 462 15.86 2.24 -16.61
N LYS A 463 17.00 2.03 -15.94
CA LYS A 463 18.25 1.51 -16.54
C LYS A 463 18.41 -0.01 -16.39
N LEU A 464 17.53 -0.68 -15.63
CA LEU A 464 17.62 -2.11 -15.32
C LEU A 464 17.68 -2.99 -16.56
N LYS A 465 16.84 -2.74 -17.58
CA LYS A 465 16.86 -3.51 -18.83
C LYS A 465 18.21 -3.41 -19.55
N SER A 466 18.74 -2.18 -19.67
CA SER A 466 20.07 -1.95 -20.25
C SER A 466 21.18 -2.63 -19.44
N PHE A 467 21.03 -2.65 -18.12
CA PHE A 467 21.96 -3.32 -17.21
C PHE A 467 21.95 -4.83 -17.39
N ALA A 468 20.76 -5.46 -17.40
CA ALA A 468 20.57 -6.88 -17.66
C ALA A 468 21.13 -7.29 -19.03
N ARG A 469 20.89 -6.49 -20.08
CA ARG A 469 21.45 -6.73 -21.43
C ARG A 469 22.97 -6.83 -21.46
N LYS A 470 23.68 -6.07 -20.61
CA LYS A 470 25.16 -6.19 -20.53
C LYS A 470 25.58 -7.55 -19.96
N PHE A 471 24.86 -8.07 -18.97
CA PHE A 471 25.11 -9.44 -18.47
C PHE A 471 24.78 -10.51 -19.51
N ILE A 472 23.69 -10.35 -20.28
CA ILE A 472 23.36 -11.28 -21.38
C ILE A 472 24.51 -11.34 -22.39
N LYS A 473 25.05 -10.19 -22.80
CA LYS A 473 26.21 -10.14 -23.70
C LYS A 473 27.45 -10.83 -23.12
N LEU A 474 27.70 -10.75 -21.80
CA LEU A 474 28.78 -11.52 -21.18
C LEU A 474 28.55 -13.02 -21.22
N ASN A 475 27.30 -13.46 -21.16
CA ASN A 475 26.91 -14.86 -21.30
C ASN A 475 27.08 -15.36 -22.75
N GLU A 476 27.06 -14.47 -23.72
CA GLU A 476 27.33 -14.77 -25.14
C GLU A 476 28.82 -14.77 -25.51
N PHE A 477 29.65 -14.02 -24.77
CA PHE A 477 31.09 -13.89 -25.03
C PHE A 477 31.84 -15.23 -25.19
N PRO A 478 31.53 -16.32 -24.44
CA PRO A 478 32.19 -17.61 -24.62
C PRO A 478 31.93 -18.33 -25.94
N LYS A 479 31.06 -17.82 -26.84
CA LYS A 479 30.77 -18.44 -28.14
C LYS A 479 31.86 -18.22 -29.20
N HIS A 480 32.70 -17.20 -29.06
CA HIS A 480 33.51 -16.66 -30.17
C HIS A 480 35.03 -16.83 -30.07
N ILE A 481 35.58 -17.65 -29.15
CA ILE A 481 37.04 -17.66 -28.91
C ILE A 481 37.67 -19.04 -29.08
N SER A 482 38.70 -19.09 -29.94
CA SER A 482 39.58 -20.25 -30.19
C SER A 482 41.04 -19.86 -29.90
N GLY A 483 41.73 -20.62 -29.05
CA GLY A 483 43.18 -20.48 -28.82
C GLY A 483 43.62 -19.71 -27.57
N GLU A 484 42.85 -19.77 -26.47
CA GLU A 484 43.17 -19.06 -25.23
C GLU A 484 44.19 -19.80 -24.32
N GLY A 485 44.98 -19.06 -23.54
CA GLY A 485 45.78 -19.63 -22.46
C GLY A 485 44.94 -20.00 -21.22
N SER A 486 45.46 -20.88 -20.35
CA SER A 486 44.73 -21.43 -19.19
C SER A 486 44.14 -20.36 -18.24
N LYS A 487 44.80 -19.22 -18.06
CA LYS A 487 44.32 -18.12 -17.20
C LYS A 487 43.09 -17.41 -17.80
N SER A 488 43.12 -17.11 -19.11
CA SER A 488 42.01 -16.48 -19.82
C SER A 488 40.76 -17.36 -19.81
N ALA A 489 40.94 -18.67 -19.98
CA ALA A 489 39.85 -19.64 -19.90
C ALA A 489 39.17 -19.67 -18.52
N SER A 490 39.95 -19.54 -17.44
CA SER A 490 39.42 -19.44 -16.07
C SER A 490 38.64 -18.15 -15.85
N VAL A 491 39.14 -17.01 -16.32
CA VAL A 491 38.45 -15.72 -16.21
C VAL A 491 37.12 -15.75 -16.97
N ARG A 492 37.11 -16.32 -18.17
CA ARG A 492 35.91 -16.49 -19.00
C ARG A 492 34.85 -17.37 -18.33
N ALA A 493 35.26 -18.49 -17.72
CA ALA A 493 34.35 -19.36 -16.98
C ALA A 493 33.67 -18.62 -15.82
N LEU A 494 34.45 -17.85 -15.04
CA LEU A 494 33.93 -17.08 -13.90
C LEU A 494 33.04 -15.92 -14.33
N LEU A 495 33.37 -15.23 -15.42
CA LEU A 495 32.53 -14.17 -15.98
C LEU A 495 31.16 -14.71 -16.42
N PHE A 496 31.14 -15.85 -17.12
CA PHE A 496 29.90 -16.52 -17.52
C PHE A 496 29.07 -16.90 -16.29
N ASP A 497 29.69 -17.57 -15.31
CA ASP A 497 29.01 -18.05 -14.11
C ASP A 497 28.40 -16.90 -13.29
N ILE A 498 29.17 -15.85 -13.03
CA ILE A 498 28.70 -14.68 -12.27
C ILE A 498 27.58 -13.94 -13.01
N SER A 499 27.74 -13.70 -14.31
CA SER A 499 26.71 -12.99 -15.09
C SER A 499 25.42 -13.82 -15.22
N PHE A 500 25.52 -15.15 -15.31
CA PHE A 500 24.36 -16.05 -15.29
C PHE A 500 23.60 -15.97 -13.96
N LEU A 501 24.33 -16.00 -12.83
CA LEU A 501 23.77 -15.86 -11.48
C LEU A 501 23.06 -14.51 -11.29
N MET A 502 23.72 -13.41 -11.69
CA MET A 502 23.13 -12.07 -11.60
C MET A 502 21.85 -11.96 -12.43
N LEU A 503 21.81 -12.57 -13.61
CA LEU A 503 20.59 -12.59 -14.44
C LEU A 503 19.46 -13.39 -13.80
N CYS A 504 19.75 -14.56 -13.22
CA CYS A 504 18.76 -15.33 -12.45
C CYS A 504 18.20 -14.51 -11.29
N HIS A 505 19.07 -13.82 -10.53
CA HIS A 505 18.68 -12.96 -9.42
C HIS A 505 17.80 -11.78 -9.86
N VAL A 506 18.12 -11.15 -11.00
CA VAL A 506 17.29 -10.10 -11.61
C VAL A 506 15.89 -10.62 -11.91
N VAL A 507 15.77 -11.80 -12.52
CA VAL A 507 14.49 -12.43 -12.84
C VAL A 507 13.71 -12.77 -11.57
N GLN A 508 14.35 -13.36 -10.57
CA GLN A 508 13.70 -13.70 -9.30
C GLN A 508 13.20 -12.46 -8.55
N THR A 509 13.91 -11.34 -8.64
CA THR A 509 13.59 -10.12 -7.89
C THR A 509 12.61 -9.18 -8.61
N TYR A 510 12.66 -9.13 -9.95
CA TYR A 510 11.92 -8.15 -10.77
C TYR A 510 11.08 -8.76 -11.91
N GLY A 511 11.11 -10.08 -12.09
CA GLY A 511 10.37 -10.83 -13.11
C GLY A 511 11.08 -10.98 -14.46
N SER A 512 10.71 -12.01 -15.23
CA SER A 512 11.30 -12.30 -16.56
C SER A 512 11.01 -11.23 -17.62
N GLU A 513 9.92 -10.47 -17.48
CA GLU A 513 9.54 -9.38 -18.38
C GLU A 513 10.64 -8.31 -18.53
N VAL A 514 11.47 -8.11 -17.49
CA VAL A 514 12.61 -7.19 -17.55
C VAL A 514 13.60 -7.58 -18.65
N ILE A 515 13.73 -8.88 -18.94
CA ILE A 515 14.62 -9.43 -19.95
C ILE A 515 13.88 -9.63 -21.28
N LEU A 516 12.68 -10.22 -21.24
CA LEU A 516 11.97 -10.70 -22.44
C LEU A 516 11.15 -9.63 -23.20
N SER A 517 10.91 -8.46 -22.62
CA SER A 517 9.94 -7.46 -23.15
C SER A 517 10.33 -6.79 -24.48
N GLU A 518 11.55 -6.96 -24.98
CA GLU A 518 11.98 -6.38 -26.27
C GLU A 518 12.72 -7.46 -27.09
N PRO A 519 12.25 -7.77 -28.32
CA PRO A 519 12.90 -8.77 -29.16
C PRO A 519 14.32 -8.34 -29.56
N SER A 520 15.24 -9.31 -29.62
CA SER A 520 16.60 -9.08 -30.07
C SER A 520 16.62 -8.51 -31.49
N GLN A 521 17.36 -7.41 -31.70
CA GLN A 521 17.53 -6.81 -33.04
C GLN A 521 18.36 -7.71 -33.97
N SER A 522 19.13 -8.64 -33.40
CA SER A 522 19.77 -9.76 -34.10
C SER A 522 18.77 -10.90 -34.27
N GLY A 523 18.71 -11.51 -35.46
CA GLY A 523 17.83 -12.64 -35.76
C GLY A 523 18.05 -13.90 -34.90
N ASP A 524 19.14 -13.96 -34.14
CA ASP A 524 19.41 -15.01 -33.16
C ASP A 524 19.05 -14.55 -31.74
N THR A 525 18.24 -15.35 -31.05
CA THR A 525 17.90 -15.15 -29.63
C THR A 525 19.08 -15.56 -28.74
N PRO A 526 19.49 -14.72 -27.76
CA PRO A 526 20.53 -15.07 -26.80
C PRO A 526 20.25 -16.39 -26.06
N PHE A 527 21.32 -17.07 -25.65
CA PHE A 527 21.25 -18.32 -24.89
C PHE A 527 20.46 -18.14 -23.60
N PHE A 528 20.73 -17.09 -22.83
CA PHE A 528 20.06 -16.89 -21.54
C PHE A 528 18.56 -16.64 -21.72
N GLU A 529 18.14 -15.89 -22.73
CA GLU A 529 16.71 -15.66 -23.02
C GLU A 529 16.00 -16.96 -23.41
N THR A 530 16.64 -17.77 -24.25
CA THR A 530 16.13 -19.10 -24.62
C THR A 530 16.03 -20.01 -23.40
N TRP A 531 17.07 -20.05 -22.56
CA TRP A 531 17.07 -20.84 -21.32
C TRP A 531 16.02 -20.34 -20.31
N LEU A 532 15.86 -19.02 -20.14
CA LEU A 532 14.86 -18.41 -19.27
C LEU A 532 13.44 -18.81 -19.68
N GLN A 533 13.14 -18.76 -20.98
CA GLN A 533 11.83 -19.14 -21.51
C GLN A 533 11.54 -20.63 -21.30
N MET A 534 12.53 -21.50 -21.51
CA MET A 534 12.30 -22.94 -21.53
C MET A 534 12.55 -23.66 -20.19
N CYS A 535 13.37 -23.10 -19.31
CA CYS A 535 13.96 -23.82 -18.18
C CYS A 535 13.66 -23.19 -16.82
N MET A 536 13.54 -21.86 -16.72
CA MET A 536 13.44 -21.19 -15.42
C MET A 536 12.03 -21.29 -14.83
N PRO A 537 11.86 -21.87 -13.62
CA PRO A 537 10.56 -21.95 -12.97
C PRO A 537 10.08 -20.57 -12.51
N GLU A 538 8.85 -20.21 -12.86
CA GLU A 538 8.18 -18.98 -12.40
C GLU A 538 6.79 -19.32 -11.87
N GLU A 539 6.23 -18.47 -11.00
CA GLU A 539 4.86 -18.61 -10.53
C GLU A 539 3.88 -18.50 -11.70
N GLY A 540 2.96 -19.47 -11.84
CA GLY A 540 2.00 -19.52 -12.94
C GLY A 540 2.54 -20.09 -14.26
N LYS A 541 3.85 -20.33 -14.38
CA LYS A 541 4.46 -20.92 -15.59
C LYS A 541 4.60 -22.44 -15.47
N ILE A 542 4.04 -23.17 -16.44
CA ILE A 542 4.19 -24.63 -16.56
C ILE A 542 5.33 -24.89 -17.55
N LEU A 543 6.39 -25.56 -17.08
CA LEU A 543 7.54 -25.95 -17.89
C LEU A 543 7.39 -27.40 -18.35
N ASN A 544 7.83 -27.68 -19.58
CA ASN A 544 7.91 -29.05 -20.08
C ASN A 544 9.33 -29.58 -19.89
N PRO A 545 9.56 -30.55 -18.98
CA PRO A 545 10.90 -31.15 -18.78
C PRO A 545 11.40 -31.94 -20.00
N ASP A 546 10.52 -32.34 -20.91
CA ASP A 546 10.84 -33.06 -22.15
C ASP A 546 11.02 -32.14 -23.36
N HIS A 547 11.12 -30.82 -23.15
CA HIS A 547 11.26 -29.87 -24.25
C HIS A 547 12.48 -30.18 -25.15
N PRO A 548 12.38 -30.07 -26.49
CA PRO A 548 13.48 -30.41 -27.41
C PRO A 548 14.80 -29.70 -27.13
N CYS A 549 14.79 -28.53 -26.47
CA CYS A 549 16.01 -27.83 -26.05
C CYS A 549 16.87 -28.63 -25.04
N PHE A 550 16.28 -29.62 -24.36
CA PHE A 550 16.94 -30.55 -23.44
C PHE A 550 17.31 -31.88 -24.09
N ARG A 551 17.30 -31.99 -25.43
CA ARG A 551 17.87 -33.14 -26.15
C ARG A 551 19.20 -32.76 -26.83
N PRO A 552 20.29 -32.55 -26.06
CA PRO A 552 21.62 -32.43 -26.65
C PRO A 552 22.02 -33.72 -27.36
N GLU A 553 23.07 -33.63 -28.17
CA GLU A 553 23.70 -34.79 -28.79
C GLU A 553 24.09 -35.83 -27.72
N PRO A 554 23.67 -37.11 -27.85
CA PRO A 554 23.91 -38.13 -26.82
C PRO A 554 25.38 -38.25 -26.40
N GLY A 555 26.32 -38.16 -27.35
CA GLY A 555 27.75 -38.23 -27.05
C GLY A 555 28.27 -37.09 -26.15
N LYS A 556 27.63 -35.92 -26.15
CA LYS A 556 27.96 -34.81 -25.22
C LYS A 556 27.43 -35.08 -23.82
N VAL A 557 26.26 -35.69 -23.70
CA VAL A 557 25.65 -36.06 -22.42
C VAL A 557 26.47 -37.17 -21.77
N GLU A 558 26.80 -38.23 -22.50
CA GLU A 558 27.65 -39.32 -22.01
C GLU A 558 29.01 -38.81 -21.52
N SER A 559 29.64 -37.91 -22.29
CA SER A 559 30.90 -37.28 -21.91
C SER A 559 30.79 -36.43 -20.64
N LEU A 560 29.66 -35.72 -20.46
CA LEU A 560 29.40 -34.91 -19.28
C LEU A 560 29.14 -35.79 -18.05
N VAL A 561 28.33 -36.85 -18.18
CA VAL A 561 28.07 -37.81 -17.09
C VAL A 561 29.36 -38.52 -16.68
N ALA A 562 30.18 -38.95 -17.64
CA ALA A 562 31.49 -39.53 -17.35
C ALA A 562 32.38 -38.54 -16.58
N LEU A 563 32.46 -37.28 -17.04
CA LEU A 563 33.21 -36.21 -16.39
C LEU A 563 32.71 -35.95 -14.96
N LEU A 564 31.41 -35.95 -14.70
CA LEU A 564 30.82 -35.73 -13.38
C LEU A 564 31.06 -36.91 -12.43
N ASN A 565 31.20 -38.12 -12.97
CA ASN A 565 31.46 -39.33 -12.18
C ASN A 565 32.95 -39.45 -11.79
N THR A 566 33.86 -38.99 -12.66
CA THR A 566 35.30 -38.86 -12.35
C THR A 566 35.62 -37.56 -11.60
N SER A 567 36.45 -37.60 -10.56
CA SER A 567 36.91 -36.39 -9.85
C SER A 567 37.96 -35.57 -10.63
N SER A 568 38.03 -35.71 -11.96
CA SER A 568 39.03 -35.07 -12.80
C SER A 568 38.83 -33.56 -12.91
N GLU A 569 39.94 -32.82 -13.07
CA GLU A 569 39.89 -31.39 -13.39
C GLU A 569 39.31 -31.15 -14.78
N MET A 570 38.47 -30.12 -14.89
CA MET A 570 37.73 -29.80 -16.09
C MET A 570 38.62 -28.94 -17.00
N LYS A 571 38.87 -29.37 -18.24
CA LYS A 571 39.73 -28.62 -19.19
C LYS A 571 39.01 -27.37 -19.71
N LEU A 572 39.21 -26.23 -19.05
CA LEU A 572 38.48 -24.97 -19.31
C LEU A 572 38.74 -24.34 -20.70
N VAL A 573 39.89 -24.65 -21.32
CA VAL A 573 40.43 -23.96 -22.51
C VAL A 573 39.58 -24.10 -23.78
N GLN A 574 38.69 -25.10 -23.86
CA GLN A 574 37.84 -25.34 -25.04
C GLN A 574 36.35 -25.50 -24.69
N MET A 575 35.97 -25.17 -23.46
CA MET A 575 34.61 -25.38 -23.01
C MET A 575 33.67 -24.26 -23.40
N LYS A 576 32.54 -24.67 -23.98
CA LYS A 576 31.38 -23.84 -24.29
C LYS A 576 30.35 -23.98 -23.17
N TRP A 577 30.38 -23.05 -22.22
CA TRP A 577 29.55 -23.11 -21.01
C TRP A 577 28.05 -23.11 -21.28
N HIS A 578 27.59 -22.45 -22.34
CA HIS A 578 26.18 -22.50 -22.76
C HIS A 578 25.75 -23.92 -23.18
N GLU A 579 26.60 -24.66 -23.92
CA GLU A 579 26.30 -26.05 -24.30
C GLU A 579 26.28 -26.98 -23.08
N ILE A 580 27.17 -26.74 -22.11
CA ILE A 580 27.19 -27.50 -20.83
C ILE A 580 25.90 -27.23 -20.04
N CYS A 581 25.47 -25.98 -19.93
CA CYS A 581 24.22 -25.62 -19.24
C CYS A 581 23.00 -26.28 -19.90
N LEU A 582 22.93 -26.32 -21.24
CA LEU A 582 21.87 -27.01 -21.98
C LEU A 582 21.94 -28.55 -21.83
N SER A 583 23.13 -29.11 -21.63
CA SER A 583 23.35 -30.56 -21.48
C SER A 583 23.19 -31.06 -20.05
N THR A 584 23.25 -30.15 -19.07
CA THR A 584 23.15 -30.50 -17.64
C THR A 584 21.81 -31.17 -17.29
N PRO A 585 20.64 -30.69 -17.76
CA PRO A 585 19.36 -31.37 -17.55
C PRO A 585 19.33 -32.84 -18.01
N ALA A 586 19.82 -33.11 -19.22
CA ALA A 586 19.88 -34.48 -19.75
C ALA A 586 20.82 -35.38 -18.94
N ALA A 587 21.98 -34.84 -18.51
CA ALA A 587 22.90 -35.57 -17.64
C ALA A 587 22.29 -35.88 -16.27
N ILE A 588 21.53 -34.94 -15.70
CA ILE A 588 20.80 -35.15 -14.43
C ILE A 588 19.72 -36.21 -14.60
N LEU A 589 18.97 -36.20 -15.71
CA LEU A 589 17.98 -37.23 -16.01
C LEU A 589 18.61 -38.63 -16.09
N GLU A 590 19.76 -38.77 -16.74
CA GLU A 590 20.48 -40.05 -16.80
C GLU A 590 20.95 -40.52 -15.41
N VAL A 591 21.48 -39.61 -14.59
CA VAL A 591 21.88 -39.91 -13.21
C VAL A 591 20.68 -40.30 -12.35
N LEU A 592 19.55 -39.60 -12.50
CA LEU A 592 18.31 -39.90 -11.79
C LEU A 592 17.76 -41.26 -12.21
N ASN A 593 17.68 -41.56 -13.50
CA ASN A 593 17.26 -42.86 -14.03
C ASN A 593 18.16 -43.99 -13.53
N ALA A 594 19.48 -43.78 -13.50
CA ALA A 594 20.42 -44.76 -12.97
C ALA A 594 20.23 -45.00 -11.46
N TRP A 595 19.88 -43.97 -10.69
CA TRP A 595 19.55 -44.11 -9.28
C TRP A 595 18.17 -44.76 -9.04
N GLU A 596 17.20 -44.46 -9.89
CA GLU A 596 15.87 -45.07 -9.86
C GLU A 596 15.92 -46.57 -10.11
N ASN A 597 16.72 -46.99 -11.08
CA ASN A 597 16.95 -48.39 -11.43
C ASN A 597 17.98 -49.12 -10.52
N GLY A 598 18.48 -48.45 -9.47
CA GLY A 598 19.41 -49.05 -8.51
C GLY A 598 20.85 -49.27 -9.01
N VAL A 599 21.22 -48.67 -10.14
CA VAL A 599 22.58 -48.71 -10.71
C VAL A 599 23.54 -47.82 -9.92
N LEU A 600 23.06 -46.68 -9.41
CA LEU A 600 23.82 -45.76 -8.56
C LEU A 600 23.33 -45.81 -7.11
N SER A 601 24.27 -45.75 -6.17
CA SER A 601 23.97 -45.56 -4.74
C SER A 601 23.74 -44.08 -4.41
N VAL A 602 23.13 -43.80 -3.26
CA VAL A 602 22.88 -42.42 -2.79
C VAL A 602 24.19 -41.65 -2.61
N GLU A 603 25.27 -42.32 -2.19
CA GLU A 603 26.59 -41.72 -2.02
C GLU A 603 27.23 -41.36 -3.37
N ALA A 604 27.02 -42.19 -4.40
CA ALA A 604 27.48 -41.88 -5.75
C ALA A 604 26.74 -40.67 -6.33
N VAL A 605 25.43 -40.57 -6.11
CA VAL A 605 24.62 -39.41 -6.49
C VAL A 605 25.07 -38.15 -5.74
N GLN A 606 25.30 -38.25 -4.43
CA GLN A 606 25.83 -37.16 -3.61
C GLN A 606 27.16 -36.65 -4.20
N LYS A 607 28.11 -37.55 -4.49
CA LYS A 607 29.40 -37.19 -5.09
C LYS A 607 29.24 -36.48 -6.44
N ILE A 608 28.32 -36.94 -7.29
CA ILE A 608 28.00 -36.29 -8.58
C ILE A 608 27.43 -34.89 -8.34
N THR A 609 26.48 -34.73 -7.42
CA THR A 609 25.91 -33.42 -7.09
C THR A 609 26.94 -32.45 -6.49
N ASP A 610 27.87 -32.96 -5.67
CA ASP A 610 28.99 -32.17 -5.13
C ASP A 610 29.96 -31.75 -6.23
N ASN A 611 30.22 -32.61 -7.21
CA ASN A 611 31.01 -32.27 -8.39
C ASN A 611 30.32 -31.20 -9.26
N ILE A 612 29.00 -31.21 -9.38
CA ILE A 612 28.27 -30.14 -10.10
C ILE A 612 28.44 -28.80 -9.37
N LYS A 613 28.25 -28.79 -8.05
CA LYS A 613 28.39 -27.59 -7.21
C LYS A 613 29.82 -27.03 -7.19
N GLY A 614 30.83 -27.92 -7.16
CA GLY A 614 32.23 -27.55 -7.01
C GLY A 614 32.90 -26.98 -8.26
N LYS A 615 32.22 -26.99 -9.42
CA LYS A 615 32.79 -26.52 -10.69
C LYS A 615 32.26 -25.13 -11.08
N VAL A 616 30.94 -24.98 -11.27
CA VAL A 616 30.26 -23.71 -11.59
C VAL A 616 28.83 -23.71 -11.04
N CYS A 617 28.37 -22.62 -10.43
CA CYS A 617 27.01 -22.52 -9.87
C CYS A 617 25.91 -22.57 -10.95
N SER A 618 26.18 -22.03 -12.13
CA SER A 618 25.28 -22.03 -13.28
C SER A 618 24.80 -23.43 -13.67
N MET A 619 25.66 -24.45 -13.56
CA MET A 619 25.26 -25.85 -13.76
C MET A 619 24.30 -26.34 -12.68
N ALA A 620 24.56 -26.02 -11.40
CA ALA A 620 23.68 -26.38 -10.30
C ALA A 620 22.28 -25.76 -10.49
N ILE A 621 22.21 -24.49 -10.91
CA ILE A 621 20.92 -23.83 -11.23
C ILE A 621 20.20 -24.54 -12.37
N CYS A 622 20.89 -24.88 -13.46
CA CYS A 622 20.27 -25.60 -14.58
C CYS A 622 19.72 -26.97 -14.16
N ALA A 623 20.45 -27.69 -13.30
CA ALA A 623 20.02 -28.96 -12.74
C ALA A 623 18.78 -28.80 -11.86
N VAL A 624 18.79 -27.85 -10.91
CA VAL A 624 17.66 -27.59 -10.00
C VAL A 624 16.43 -27.11 -10.76
N ALA A 625 16.59 -26.19 -11.72
CA ALA A 625 15.51 -25.67 -12.54
C ALA A 625 14.75 -26.81 -13.27
N TRP A 626 15.49 -27.75 -13.87
CA TRP A 626 14.92 -28.92 -14.52
C TRP A 626 14.28 -29.89 -13.51
N LEU A 627 14.95 -30.21 -12.40
CA LEU A 627 14.41 -31.10 -11.36
C LEU A 627 13.10 -30.56 -10.78
N VAL A 628 12.98 -29.24 -10.57
CA VAL A 628 11.74 -28.60 -10.11
C VAL A 628 10.62 -28.77 -11.15
N ALA A 629 10.92 -28.61 -12.44
CA ALA A 629 9.94 -28.86 -13.50
C ALA A 629 9.52 -30.34 -13.56
N HIS A 630 10.48 -31.26 -13.41
CA HIS A 630 10.26 -32.70 -13.42
C HIS A 630 9.41 -33.15 -12.22
N VAL A 631 9.73 -32.73 -11.00
CA VAL A 631 8.96 -33.03 -9.77
C VAL A 631 7.49 -32.63 -9.88
N ARG A 632 7.19 -31.51 -10.56
CA ARG A 632 5.81 -31.04 -10.77
C ARG A 632 5.00 -31.97 -11.67
N MET A 633 5.64 -32.76 -12.52
CA MET A 633 5.01 -33.73 -13.44
C MET A 633 4.85 -35.14 -12.84
N LEU A 634 5.60 -35.46 -11.78
CA LEU A 634 5.60 -36.80 -11.16
C LEU A 634 4.47 -37.01 -10.15
N GLY A 635 4.09 -38.27 -9.92
CA GLY A 635 3.20 -38.69 -8.83
C GLY A 635 3.85 -38.53 -7.44
N LEU A 636 3.09 -38.57 -6.34
CA LEU A 636 3.62 -38.33 -4.98
C LEU A 636 4.76 -39.30 -4.60
N ASP A 637 4.62 -40.58 -4.93
CA ASP A 637 5.58 -41.63 -4.57
C ASP A 637 6.91 -41.54 -5.36
N GLU A 638 6.88 -40.94 -6.56
CA GLU A 638 8.03 -40.82 -7.46
C GLU A 638 8.87 -39.56 -7.15
N ARG A 639 8.38 -38.65 -6.29
CA ARG A 639 9.04 -37.36 -6.02
C ARG A 639 10.22 -37.46 -5.05
N GLU A 640 10.33 -38.53 -4.27
CA GLU A 640 11.29 -38.61 -3.15
C GLU A 640 12.76 -38.46 -3.61
N LYS A 641 13.16 -39.22 -4.64
CA LYS A 641 14.53 -39.21 -5.19
C LYS A 641 14.88 -37.86 -5.85
N PRO A 642 14.09 -37.31 -6.79
CA PRO A 642 14.36 -35.98 -7.36
C PRO A 642 14.39 -34.87 -6.30
N GLN A 643 13.49 -34.89 -5.30
CA GLN A 643 13.50 -33.90 -4.20
C GLN A 643 14.73 -34.02 -3.31
N THR A 644 15.24 -35.23 -3.11
CA THR A 644 16.49 -35.45 -2.39
C THR A 644 17.66 -34.88 -3.17
N MET A 645 17.70 -35.08 -4.50
CA MET A 645 18.73 -34.51 -5.36
C MET A 645 18.71 -32.96 -5.36
N ILE A 646 17.51 -32.34 -5.35
CA ILE A 646 17.36 -30.89 -5.16
C ILE A 646 17.98 -30.45 -3.83
N ARG A 647 17.64 -31.11 -2.72
CA ARG A 647 18.20 -30.80 -1.39
C ARG A 647 19.73 -30.90 -1.37
N GLN A 648 20.30 -31.91 -2.03
CA GLN A 648 21.74 -32.08 -2.15
C GLN A 648 22.41 -30.95 -2.94
N LEU A 649 21.79 -30.50 -4.04
CA LEU A 649 22.26 -29.39 -4.87
C LEU A 649 22.15 -28.02 -4.18
N MET A 650 21.19 -27.84 -3.28
CA MET A 650 21.03 -26.61 -2.49
C MET A 650 21.97 -26.54 -1.27
N THR A 651 22.61 -27.65 -0.89
CA THR A 651 23.47 -27.69 0.31
C THR A 651 24.86 -27.11 -0.01
N PRO A 652 25.34 -26.09 0.74
CA PRO A 652 26.64 -25.45 0.50
C PRO A 652 27.81 -26.44 0.64
N LEU A 653 28.86 -26.25 -0.16
CA LEU A 653 30.13 -26.97 -0.01
C LEU A 653 31.02 -26.25 1.01
N TYR A 654 31.38 -26.92 2.11
CA TYR A 654 32.35 -26.41 3.08
C TYR A 654 33.76 -26.91 2.69
N GLY A 655 34.56 -26.07 2.02
CA GLY A 655 35.95 -26.40 1.64
C GLY A 655 36.86 -25.19 1.42
N GLU A 656 38.16 -25.34 1.69
CA GLU A 656 39.18 -24.26 1.68
C GLU A 656 39.57 -23.72 0.28
N ASN A 657 39.20 -24.42 -0.81
CA ASN A 657 39.60 -24.05 -2.19
C ASN A 657 38.45 -23.54 -3.08
N THR A 658 37.26 -23.35 -2.52
CA THR A 658 36.19 -22.65 -3.22
C THR A 658 36.52 -21.16 -3.21
N LEU A 659 36.75 -20.57 -4.40
CA LEU A 659 36.89 -19.11 -4.60
C LEU A 659 35.98 -18.37 -3.61
N GLN A 660 36.55 -17.56 -2.71
CA GLN A 660 35.90 -16.95 -1.53
C GLN A 660 34.49 -16.37 -1.75
N PHE A 661 34.14 -16.06 -3.00
CA PHE A 661 32.83 -15.60 -3.43
C PHE A 661 31.73 -16.69 -3.48
N TYR A 662 32.04 -17.99 -3.31
CA TYR A 662 31.06 -19.09 -3.44
C TYR A 662 30.14 -19.27 -2.23
N ASN A 663 30.60 -18.94 -1.02
CA ASN A 663 29.79 -19.11 0.20
C ASN A 663 28.62 -18.13 0.28
N GLU A 664 28.76 -16.90 -0.24
CA GLU A 664 27.66 -15.93 -0.32
C GLU A 664 26.68 -16.24 -1.47
N ARG A 665 27.11 -16.98 -2.51
CA ARG A 665 26.30 -17.34 -3.70
C ARG A 665 25.31 -18.49 -3.48
N CYS A 666 25.46 -19.29 -2.42
CA CYS A 666 24.50 -20.35 -2.09
C CYS A 666 23.21 -19.82 -1.44
N VAL A 667 23.21 -18.57 -0.96
CA VAL A 667 22.04 -17.96 -0.30
C VAL A 667 20.97 -17.52 -1.30
N SER A 668 21.35 -17.37 -2.58
CA SER A 668 20.49 -16.96 -3.71
C SER A 668 19.99 -18.12 -4.57
N LEU A 669 20.27 -19.37 -4.18
CA LEU A 669 19.83 -20.61 -4.86
C LEU A 669 18.48 -21.12 -4.33
#